data_AF-A0A3C0UA50-F1
#
_entry.id   AF-A0A3C0UA50-F1
#
_cell.length_a   1.000
_cell.length_b   1.000
_cell.length_c   1.000
_cell.angle_alpha   90.00
_cell.angle_beta   90.00
_cell.angle_gamma   90.00
#
_symmetry.space_group_name_H-M   'P 1'
#
loop_
_entity.id
_entity.type
_entity.pdbx_description
1 polymer ?
#
loop_
_entity_poly.entity_id
_entity_poly.type
_entity_poly.pdbx_seq_one_letter_code
_entity_poly.pdbx_strand_id
1 'polypeptide(L)'
;MNDSMAIVADRWMLESRQLVNWGSYNGYHEFRPSTDAQAPVTLLAGASESGKSTLVDAQISLLYPTGTPYNKASNSGKSERNDYTYLRGMAGINDSAEGERPVYLRGRGDDGTPHNIWGAIVDTYVNHSDGGLLSCAKFLYLTTGDGKDGLRRRYATWNRKIDPRAMDRYRDVPFTANMLREMYPECETYPNAETFHAAIWHIMGLSAEACRLLHKIQSADAPARLDDIFKQGVLDVPEAIAIARNTVDDYERYHENFHIMEEKIKRVGKLRAIQNLYGEYSAKRNELGEYRRADPETEAGEAAITAWAISRMAGEIRAGIPAAERAIEDARLRIGQADLRIQGLDAQIDAVRERLEGLDNGNLLRLKNDLQRARRDREETRVRRQRLAARFERTSGKLPTDETSWDDMRAALAETARSYDKRRAELDSAYEELVARRAAFGEERERLRRDYERARRQKSRVTDAMADARDLIARATGLDAAELPYVAELMDVKENEERWRTAMNVAYAPIAQTILVDRRHEAGFAAKVSAIDPTHMIRRTWRFVDTRQTHDAKSEEGWLSSKLRYREDSPFASWLKTQTASQRYDAACVDAIDDADERRQVQADGQIKSGAHGFHGTKGMTPVIGFINETYLAQLRERVSRKEREYADVDQRCGQAKRDLELLHDERALADAVADMPWREIDVFAAEKLVDELKTQIDRIEGDPELKTLRERLDELARQRDEAGRTRYHAQADLDGAQKAERLETQWLASHDDGTFDESTIPETV
;
A
#
# COMPACT_ATOMS: atom_id res chain seq x y z
N MET A 1 -26.16 1.75 45.60
CA MET A 1 -25.23 2.67 44.92
C MET A 1 -24.49 1.81 43.90
N ASN A 2 -24.95 1.86 42.64
CA ASN A 2 -24.41 1.03 41.56
C ASN A 2 -23.21 1.73 40.96
N ASP A 3 -22.04 1.15 41.20
CA ASP A 3 -20.76 1.54 40.61
C ASP A 3 -20.63 0.93 39.20
N SER A 4 -21.60 1.26 38.33
CA SER A 4 -21.65 0.77 36.95
C SER A 4 -21.43 1.93 35.99
N MET A 5 -20.25 1.95 35.37
CA MET A 5 -19.73 2.90 34.36
C MET A 5 -18.83 4.03 34.86
N ALA A 6 -17.83 3.73 35.72
CA ALA A 6 -16.59 4.48 35.64
C ALA A 6 -15.92 4.15 34.28
N ILE A 7 -15.76 5.15 33.41
CA ILE A 7 -15.07 4.99 32.10
C ILE A 7 -13.56 4.75 32.29
N VAL A 8 -13.04 5.10 33.46
CA VAL A 8 -11.63 4.94 33.82
C VAL A 8 -11.41 3.53 34.36
N ALA A 9 -10.71 2.69 33.60
CA ALA A 9 -10.18 1.44 34.12
C ALA A 9 -9.04 1.75 35.11
N ASP A 10 -8.92 0.96 36.18
CA ASP A 10 -7.82 1.01 37.15
C ASP A 10 -6.47 0.55 36.54
N ARG A 11 -6.02 1.13 35.42
CA ARG A 11 -4.87 0.65 34.64
C ARG A 11 -4.02 1.80 34.09
N TRP A 12 -2.93 1.44 33.39
CA TRP A 12 -2.03 2.36 32.69
C TRP A 12 -2.76 3.36 31.78
N MET A 13 -2.63 4.66 32.08
CA MET A 13 -3.17 5.76 31.29
C MET A 13 -2.05 6.56 30.63
N LEU A 14 -2.25 6.99 29.38
CA LEU A 14 -1.31 7.86 28.68
C LEU A 14 -1.35 9.26 29.34
N GLU A 15 -0.26 9.69 29.96
CA GLU A 15 -0.10 11.02 30.56
C GLU A 15 0.34 12.05 29.50
N SER A 16 1.29 11.67 28.64
CA SER A 16 1.81 12.54 27.59
C SER A 16 2.38 11.74 26.42
N ARG A 17 2.20 12.27 25.21
CA ARG A 17 2.89 11.86 23.98
C ARG A 17 3.75 13.00 23.49
N GLN A 18 5.05 12.75 23.37
CA GLN A 18 6.02 13.70 22.87
C GLN A 18 6.52 13.25 21.50
N LEU A 19 6.51 14.17 20.54
CA LEU A 19 6.90 13.94 19.15
C LEU A 19 8.06 14.86 18.78
N VAL A 20 9.07 14.32 18.10
CA VAL A 20 10.11 15.11 17.43
C VAL A 20 10.12 14.73 15.96
N ASN A 21 9.93 15.71 15.08
CA ASN A 21 10.03 15.55 13.62
C ASN A 21 9.21 14.36 13.07
N TRP A 22 7.92 14.30 13.40
CA TRP A 22 7.02 13.20 13.04
C TRP A 22 5.80 13.69 12.25
N GLY A 23 5.69 13.28 10.99
CA GLY A 23 4.64 13.70 10.06
C GLY A 23 4.58 15.21 9.90
N SER A 24 3.40 15.81 10.12
CA SER A 24 3.21 17.26 10.11
C SER A 24 3.81 17.99 11.32
N TYR A 25 4.19 17.28 12.39
CA TYR A 25 4.78 17.87 13.60
C TYR A 25 6.28 18.11 13.41
N ASN A 26 6.67 19.35 13.11
CA ASN A 26 8.07 19.76 12.97
C ASN A 26 8.66 20.27 14.29
N GLY A 27 9.86 19.81 14.66
CA GLY A 27 10.44 20.07 15.97
C GLY A 27 9.73 19.29 17.08
N TYR A 28 9.85 19.76 18.32
CA TYR A 28 9.26 19.12 19.50
C TYR A 28 7.80 19.55 19.72
N HIS A 29 6.92 18.57 19.91
CA HIS A 29 5.51 18.76 20.26
C HIS A 29 5.14 17.81 21.40
N GLU A 30 4.28 18.28 22.30
CA GLU A 30 3.75 17.46 23.40
C GLU A 30 2.23 17.50 23.37
N PHE A 31 1.62 16.32 23.33
CA PHE A 31 0.19 16.11 23.48
C PHE A 31 -0.10 15.49 24.84
N ARG A 32 -0.94 16.15 25.64
CA ARG A 32 -1.39 15.65 26.95
C ARG A 32 -2.89 15.37 26.89
N PRO A 33 -3.31 14.09 26.78
CA PRO A 33 -4.71 13.76 26.91
C PRO A 33 -5.19 13.97 28.36
N SER A 34 -6.49 14.11 28.53
CA SER A 34 -7.12 14.17 29.85
C SER A 34 -6.92 12.85 30.60
N THR A 35 -6.35 12.95 31.81
CA THR A 35 -6.28 11.87 32.80
C THR A 35 -7.29 12.07 33.94
N ASP A 36 -8.23 13.01 33.78
CA ASP A 36 -9.24 13.34 34.79
C ASP A 36 -10.28 12.22 34.92
N ALA A 37 -10.62 11.85 36.15
CA ALA A 37 -11.59 10.79 36.44
C ALA A 37 -13.03 11.12 36.00
N GLN A 38 -13.41 12.41 36.00
CA GLN A 38 -14.72 12.91 35.59
C GLN A 38 -14.80 13.19 34.09
N ALA A 39 -13.66 13.47 33.45
CA ALA A 39 -13.59 13.76 32.01
C ALA A 39 -12.42 13.00 31.32
N PRO A 40 -12.43 11.65 31.29
CA PRO A 40 -11.29 10.85 30.83
C PRO A 40 -11.15 10.78 29.30
N VAL A 41 -12.01 11.48 28.56
CA VAL A 41 -12.06 11.43 27.10
C VAL A 41 -11.44 12.69 26.52
N THR A 42 -10.46 12.52 25.63
CA THR A 42 -9.89 13.62 24.85
C THR A 42 -10.40 13.57 23.41
N LEU A 43 -11.15 14.59 23.00
CA LEU A 43 -11.63 14.71 21.62
C LEU A 43 -10.59 15.43 20.75
N LEU A 44 -10.08 14.75 19.74
CA LEU A 44 -9.21 15.34 18.71
C LEU A 44 -10.06 15.89 17.55
N ALA A 45 -10.34 17.19 17.54
CA ALA A 45 -11.09 17.88 16.49
C ALA A 45 -10.22 18.87 15.69
N GLY A 46 -10.51 19.07 14.40
CA GLY A 46 -9.77 19.99 13.53
C GLY A 46 -9.98 19.69 12.04
N ALA A 47 -9.59 20.63 11.16
CA ALA A 47 -9.70 20.49 9.69
C ALA A 47 -8.90 19.30 9.14
N SER A 48 -9.21 18.83 7.93
CA SER A 48 -8.35 17.82 7.27
C SER A 48 -6.89 18.31 7.24
N GLU A 49 -5.94 17.38 7.27
CA GLU A 49 -4.48 17.66 7.23
C GLU A 49 -3.92 18.40 8.46
N SER A 50 -4.73 18.66 9.50
CA SER A 50 -4.28 19.30 10.74
C SER A 50 -3.41 18.41 11.67
N GLY A 51 -2.88 17.28 11.20
CA GLY A 51 -2.03 16.37 12.00
C GLY A 51 -2.76 15.43 12.99
N LYS A 52 -4.09 15.35 12.98
CA LYS A 52 -4.86 14.44 13.86
C LYS A 52 -4.50 12.97 13.66
N SER A 53 -4.53 12.48 12.42
CA SER A 53 -4.16 11.10 12.10
C SER A 53 -2.70 10.82 12.41
N THR A 54 -1.80 11.80 12.19
CA THR A 54 -0.37 11.68 12.54
C THR A 54 -0.15 11.43 14.03
N LEU A 55 -0.95 12.06 14.89
CA LEU A 55 -0.89 11.87 16.34
C LEU A 55 -1.35 10.47 16.75
N VAL A 56 -2.42 9.94 16.14
CA VAL A 56 -2.91 8.58 16.40
C VAL A 56 -1.95 7.53 15.85
N ASP A 57 -1.43 7.76 14.64
CA ASP A 57 -0.48 6.88 13.97
C ASP A 57 0.85 6.78 14.75
N ALA A 58 1.26 7.82 15.48
CA ALA A 58 2.40 7.73 16.40
C ALA A 58 2.23 6.62 17.45
N GLN A 59 1.00 6.40 17.94
CA GLN A 59 0.69 5.28 18.85
C GLN A 59 0.86 3.94 18.16
N ILE A 60 0.34 3.83 16.92
CA ILE A 60 0.47 2.62 16.10
C ILE A 60 1.95 2.28 15.89
N SER A 61 2.77 3.29 15.61
CA SER A 61 4.21 3.15 15.38
C SER A 61 4.99 2.66 16.60
N LEU A 62 4.52 2.99 17.81
CA LEU A 62 5.23 2.77 19.07
C LEU A 62 4.71 1.56 19.86
N LEU A 63 3.39 1.36 19.95
CA LEU A 63 2.78 0.38 20.86
C LEU A 63 2.35 -0.92 20.19
N TYR A 64 2.11 -0.91 18.88
CA TYR A 64 1.47 -2.02 18.17
C TYR A 64 2.50 -2.92 17.48
N PRO A 65 2.18 -4.22 17.26
CA PRO A 65 3.09 -5.15 16.59
C PRO A 65 3.60 -4.62 15.26
N THR A 66 4.85 -4.94 14.93
CA THR A 66 5.44 -4.62 13.62
C THR A 66 4.55 -5.13 12.49
N GLY A 67 4.32 -4.30 11.47
CA GLY A 67 3.44 -4.63 10.34
C GLY A 67 1.98 -4.21 10.51
N THR A 68 1.60 -3.63 11.67
CA THR A 68 0.27 -3.03 11.85
C THR A 68 0.08 -1.84 10.87
N PRO A 69 -0.96 -1.84 10.02
CA PRO A 69 -1.14 -0.78 9.04
C PRO A 69 -1.57 0.53 9.70
N TYR A 70 -0.99 1.64 9.27
CA TYR A 70 -1.38 2.98 9.68
C TYR A 70 -2.81 3.33 9.21
N ASN A 71 -3.46 4.30 9.86
CA ASN A 71 -4.80 4.71 9.45
C ASN A 71 -4.80 5.21 8.01
N LYS A 72 -5.79 4.81 7.19
CA LYS A 72 -5.98 5.33 5.83
C LYS A 72 -6.83 6.60 5.90
N ALA A 73 -6.38 7.72 5.32
CA ALA A 73 -7.25 8.89 5.17
C ALA A 73 -8.28 8.67 4.06
N SER A 74 -9.39 9.38 4.15
CA SER A 74 -10.47 9.45 3.16
C SER A 74 -10.07 10.05 1.81
N ASN A 75 -8.82 10.49 1.62
CA ASN A 75 -8.31 10.97 0.34
C ASN A 75 -7.63 9.82 -0.41
N SER A 76 -8.38 9.24 -1.34
CA SER A 76 -7.89 8.68 -2.61
C SER A 76 -6.60 7.85 -2.61
N GLY A 77 -6.35 6.97 -1.63
CA GLY A 77 -5.48 5.77 -1.77
C GLY A 77 -4.01 5.95 -2.19
N LYS A 78 -3.50 7.18 -2.38
CA LYS A 78 -2.24 7.44 -3.11
C LYS A 78 -0.99 7.62 -2.25
N SER A 79 -1.08 7.46 -0.92
CA SER A 79 0.06 7.70 -0.01
C SER A 79 0.33 6.50 0.90
N GLU A 80 1.42 5.77 0.67
CA GLU A 80 1.94 4.79 1.64
C GLU A 80 2.40 5.48 2.94
N ARG A 81 1.67 5.25 4.03
CA ARG A 81 2.02 5.74 5.38
C ARG A 81 2.93 4.73 6.07
N ASN A 82 4.12 5.15 6.47
CA ASN A 82 5.07 4.33 7.21
C ASN A 82 6.05 5.21 8.00
N ASP A 83 6.90 4.61 8.84
CA ASP A 83 7.89 5.36 9.65
C ASP A 83 8.78 6.27 8.80
N TYR A 84 9.14 5.84 7.58
CA TYR A 84 10.00 6.61 6.68
C TYR A 84 9.28 7.84 6.13
N THR A 85 8.04 7.70 5.64
CA THR A 85 7.26 8.83 5.14
C THR A 85 6.87 9.80 6.26
N TYR A 86 6.63 9.29 7.47
CA TYR A 86 6.37 10.12 8.65
C TYR A 86 7.62 10.86 9.14
N LEU A 87 8.78 10.21 9.26
CA LEU A 87 10.03 10.89 9.66
C LEU A 87 10.37 12.03 8.69
N ARG A 88 10.26 11.77 7.38
CA ARG A 88 10.50 12.79 6.34
C ARG A 88 9.39 13.84 6.24
N GLY A 89 8.23 13.60 6.84
CA GLY A 89 7.07 14.48 6.77
C GLY A 89 6.54 14.62 5.35
N MET A 90 6.08 13.54 4.73
CA MET A 90 5.49 13.60 3.38
C MET A 90 4.22 14.48 3.37
N ALA A 91 4.25 15.58 2.65
CA ALA A 91 3.16 16.56 2.59
C ALA A 91 2.19 16.29 1.42
N GLY A 92 2.68 15.70 0.33
CA GLY A 92 1.88 15.42 -0.85
C GLY A 92 2.72 14.82 -1.98
N ILE A 93 2.11 14.69 -3.15
CA ILE A 93 2.75 14.26 -4.38
C ILE A 93 2.58 15.41 -5.37
N ASN A 94 3.68 15.93 -5.90
CA ASN A 94 3.63 16.90 -6.99
C ASN A 94 3.56 16.13 -8.31
N ASP A 95 2.55 16.46 -9.12
CA ASP A 95 2.46 16.01 -10.50
C ASP A 95 3.32 16.94 -11.36
N SER A 96 4.41 16.41 -11.90
CA SER A 96 5.32 17.15 -12.79
C SER A 96 5.44 16.42 -14.13
N ALA A 97 5.92 17.10 -15.17
CA ALA A 97 6.12 16.50 -16.49
C ALA A 97 7.08 15.28 -16.48
N GLU A 98 7.87 15.11 -15.41
CA GLU A 98 8.77 13.96 -15.17
C GLU A 98 8.13 12.85 -14.30
N GLY A 99 6.85 12.97 -13.95
CA GLY A 99 6.10 12.02 -13.12
C GLY A 99 5.75 12.54 -11.71
N GLU A 100 5.03 11.70 -10.98
CA GLU A 100 4.61 11.91 -9.58
C GLU A 100 5.85 11.86 -8.64
N ARG A 101 6.22 12.99 -8.01
CA ARG A 101 7.30 13.04 -7.02
C ARG A 101 6.77 13.39 -5.62
N PRO A 102 7.06 12.59 -4.58
CA PRO A 102 6.65 12.89 -3.22
C PRO A 102 7.38 14.12 -2.68
N VAL A 103 6.63 15.05 -2.09
CA VAL A 103 7.12 16.25 -1.43
C VAL A 103 7.29 15.95 0.05
N TYR A 104 8.50 16.16 0.57
CA TYR A 104 8.85 15.93 1.97
C TYR A 104 9.17 17.25 2.67
N LEU A 105 8.68 17.41 3.90
CA LEU A 105 8.97 18.55 4.77
C LEU A 105 10.41 18.54 5.30
N ARG A 106 11.08 17.37 5.32
CA ARG A 106 12.40 17.19 5.92
C ARG A 106 13.38 16.45 5.02
N GLY A 107 14.67 16.67 5.31
CA GLY A 107 15.81 16.04 4.60
C GLY A 107 16.48 16.92 3.57
N ARG A 108 16.01 18.16 3.38
CA ARG A 108 16.67 19.22 2.61
C ARG A 108 16.52 20.54 3.35
N GLY A 109 17.58 21.35 3.41
CA GLY A 109 17.56 22.70 3.96
C GLY A 109 16.90 23.69 2.99
N ASP A 110 16.75 24.94 3.43
CA ASP A 110 16.15 26.02 2.61
C ASP A 110 16.96 26.33 1.34
N ASP A 111 18.27 26.01 1.36
CA ASP A 111 19.20 26.07 0.23
C ASP A 111 19.18 24.81 -0.66
N GLY A 112 18.31 23.85 -0.35
CA GLY A 112 18.18 22.58 -1.06
C GLY A 112 19.21 21.52 -0.68
N THR A 113 20.14 21.80 0.25
CA THR A 113 21.18 20.86 0.67
C THR A 113 20.59 19.73 1.51
N PRO A 114 20.85 18.46 1.17
CA PRO A 114 20.31 17.35 1.93
C PRO A 114 21.07 17.16 3.25
N HIS A 115 20.35 16.86 4.33
CA HIS A 115 20.91 16.71 5.68
C HIS A 115 20.27 15.52 6.42
N ASN A 116 20.96 15.04 7.45
CA ASN A 116 20.51 13.95 8.32
C ASN A 116 19.21 14.33 9.04
N ILE A 117 18.28 13.38 9.15
CA ILE A 117 17.00 13.58 9.84
C ILE A 117 16.94 12.66 11.04
N TRP A 118 16.62 13.22 12.20
CA TRP A 118 16.27 12.42 13.37
C TRP A 118 14.87 12.78 13.85
N GLY A 119 14.21 11.83 14.52
CA GLY A 119 12.91 12.01 15.11
C GLY A 119 12.70 11.08 16.29
N ALA A 120 11.64 11.33 17.05
CA ALA A 120 11.33 10.54 18.23
C ALA A 120 9.81 10.50 18.48
N ILE A 121 9.34 9.37 19.01
CA ILE A 121 8.02 9.22 19.61
C ILE A 121 8.24 8.72 21.02
N VAL A 122 7.76 9.47 22.02
CA VAL A 122 7.87 9.10 23.43
C VAL A 122 6.51 9.19 24.09
N ASP A 123 5.96 8.06 24.51
CA ASP A 123 4.74 8.01 25.29
C ASP A 123 5.08 7.75 26.75
N THR A 124 4.49 8.52 27.67
CA THR A 124 4.60 8.30 29.11
C THR A 124 3.25 7.87 29.65
N TYR A 125 3.24 6.71 30.29
CA TYR A 125 2.07 6.11 30.92
C TYR A 125 2.21 6.15 32.44
N VAL A 126 1.09 6.38 33.12
CA VAL A 126 0.98 6.34 34.58
C VAL A 126 -0.04 5.28 34.96
N ASN A 127 0.33 4.39 35.87
CA ASN A 127 -0.56 3.40 36.43
C ASN A 127 -1.31 4.02 37.62
N HIS A 128 -2.63 4.11 37.51
CA HIS A 128 -3.47 4.71 38.55
C HIS A 128 -3.66 3.81 39.79
N SER A 129 -3.30 2.52 39.73
CA SER A 129 -3.41 1.60 40.88
C SER A 129 -2.23 1.68 41.85
N ASP A 130 -1.01 1.81 41.33
CA ASP A 130 0.23 1.77 42.13
C ASP A 130 1.13 3.01 41.95
N GLY A 131 0.72 3.97 41.10
CA GLY A 131 1.50 5.17 40.78
C GLY A 131 2.72 4.91 39.89
N GLY A 132 2.87 3.70 39.35
CA GLY A 132 3.96 3.33 38.46
C GLY A 132 4.03 4.21 37.22
N LEU A 133 5.24 4.52 36.76
CA LEU A 133 5.48 5.31 35.56
C LEU A 133 6.23 4.46 34.54
N LEU A 134 5.81 4.54 33.28
CA LEU A 134 6.46 3.87 32.16
C LEU A 134 6.56 4.83 30.98
N SER A 135 7.77 5.27 30.66
CA SER A 135 8.07 5.94 29.41
C SER A 135 8.56 4.94 28.36
N CYS A 136 7.93 4.97 27.19
CA CYS A 136 8.21 4.15 26.02
C CYS A 136 8.71 5.07 24.90
N ALA A 137 9.93 4.86 24.42
CA ALA A 137 10.55 5.73 23.43
C ALA A 137 10.98 4.96 22.18
N LYS A 138 10.71 5.54 21.01
CA LYS A 138 11.23 5.12 19.70
C LYS A 138 11.96 6.29 19.07
N PHE A 139 13.27 6.14 18.92
CA PHE A 139 14.15 7.08 18.25
C PHE A 139 14.44 6.62 16.82
N LEU A 140 14.31 7.53 15.88
CA LEU A 140 14.42 7.32 14.44
C LEU A 140 15.57 8.17 13.90
N TYR A 141 16.38 7.59 13.02
CA TYR A 141 17.49 8.29 12.38
C TYR A 141 17.61 7.88 10.91
N LEU A 142 17.77 8.86 10.02
CA LEU A 142 17.97 8.68 8.59
C LEU A 142 19.17 9.52 8.13
N THR A 143 20.16 8.86 7.54
CA THR A 143 21.36 9.52 6.99
C THR A 143 21.01 10.24 5.70
N THR A 144 21.75 11.32 5.39
CA THR A 144 21.67 12.01 4.10
C THR A 144 21.80 11.03 2.94
N GLY A 145 20.80 11.03 2.05
CA GLY A 145 20.79 10.17 0.84
C GLY A 145 20.20 8.78 1.03
N ASP A 146 19.96 8.34 2.27
CA ASP A 146 19.34 7.04 2.55
C ASP A 146 17.86 7.02 2.15
N GLY A 147 17.45 5.91 1.53
CA GLY A 147 16.04 5.60 1.25
C GLY A 147 15.34 4.91 2.43
N LYS A 148 14.21 4.27 2.16
CA LYS A 148 13.38 3.57 3.16
C LYS A 148 14.16 2.55 3.99
N ASP A 149 15.08 1.82 3.36
CA ASP A 149 15.85 0.74 4.00
C ASP A 149 16.97 1.24 4.90
N GLY A 150 17.38 2.51 4.76
CA GLY A 150 18.39 3.14 5.62
C GLY A 150 17.85 3.69 6.94
N LEU A 151 16.54 3.58 7.20
CA LEU A 151 15.92 4.09 8.42
C LEU A 151 16.32 3.26 9.65
N ARG A 152 17.09 3.86 10.55
CA ARG A 152 17.56 3.23 11.80
C ARG A 152 16.60 3.53 12.94
N ARG A 153 16.31 2.50 13.75
CA ARG A 153 15.39 2.56 14.88
C ARG A 153 16.11 2.12 16.15
N ARG A 154 15.88 2.85 17.24
CA ARG A 154 16.28 2.45 18.59
C ARG A 154 15.12 2.66 19.54
N TYR A 155 14.94 1.72 20.44
CA TYR A 155 13.84 1.77 21.39
C TYR A 155 14.39 1.80 22.81
N ALA A 156 13.66 2.46 23.71
CA ALA A 156 13.99 2.47 25.13
C ALA A 156 12.73 2.47 26.00
N THR A 157 12.82 1.84 27.16
CA THR A 157 11.84 1.96 28.24
C THR A 157 12.50 2.53 29.47
N TRP A 158 11.74 3.28 30.26
CA TRP A 158 12.23 3.83 31.52
C TRP A 158 11.09 4.03 32.51
N ASN A 159 11.39 3.90 33.80
CA ASN A 159 10.45 4.20 34.88
C ASN A 159 10.46 5.68 35.30
N ARG A 160 11.07 6.55 34.48
CA ARG A 160 11.10 8.02 34.63
C ARG A 160 10.73 8.66 33.29
N LYS A 161 10.36 9.94 33.32
CA LYS A 161 10.03 10.70 32.11
C LYS A 161 11.25 10.82 31.20
N ILE A 162 11.12 10.41 29.95
CA ILE A 162 12.12 10.61 28.89
C ILE A 162 11.84 11.96 28.21
N ASP A 163 12.82 12.86 28.16
CA ASP A 163 12.75 14.08 27.34
C ASP A 163 13.50 13.87 26.02
N PRO A 164 12.82 13.64 24.88
CA PRO A 164 13.48 13.32 23.63
C PRO A 164 14.37 14.45 23.11
N ARG A 165 14.16 15.71 23.53
CA ARG A 165 14.99 16.86 23.11
C ARG A 165 16.46 16.70 23.52
N ALA A 166 16.72 15.93 24.57
CA ALA A 166 18.08 15.69 25.05
C ALA A 166 18.96 14.97 24.02
N MET A 167 18.34 14.22 23.09
CA MET A 167 19.03 13.51 22.00
C MET A 167 19.43 14.40 20.83
N ASP A 168 18.99 15.67 20.78
CA ASP A 168 19.36 16.59 19.68
C ASP A 168 20.87 16.84 19.60
N ARG A 169 21.61 16.65 20.71
CA ARG A 169 23.08 16.71 20.73
C ARG A 169 23.75 15.66 19.83
N TYR A 170 23.05 14.58 19.49
CA TYR A 170 23.53 13.52 18.61
C TYR A 170 22.84 13.58 17.23
N ARG A 171 22.23 14.71 16.84
CA ARG A 171 21.46 14.85 15.59
C ARG A 171 22.20 14.48 14.31
N ASP A 172 23.54 14.51 14.34
CA ASP A 172 24.38 14.24 13.17
C ASP A 172 24.93 12.81 13.13
N VAL A 173 24.60 11.96 14.13
CA VAL A 173 25.04 10.57 14.19
C VAL A 173 23.89 9.60 14.54
N PRO A 174 23.88 8.38 13.98
CA PRO A 174 22.90 7.36 14.34
C PRO A 174 22.92 7.01 15.84
N PHE A 175 21.74 6.95 16.45
CA PHE A 175 21.61 6.64 17.87
C PHE A 175 22.09 5.21 18.20
N THR A 176 22.84 5.10 19.30
CA THR A 176 23.34 3.84 19.84
C THR A 176 22.77 3.56 21.24
N ALA A 177 22.79 2.30 21.67
CA ALA A 177 22.36 1.94 23.02
C ALA A 177 23.22 2.62 24.12
N ASN A 178 24.51 2.84 23.86
CA ASN A 178 25.39 3.55 24.79
C ASN A 178 24.97 5.02 24.94
N MET A 179 24.67 5.72 23.83
CA MET A 179 24.19 7.11 23.87
C MET A 179 22.87 7.25 24.64
N LEU A 180 21.94 6.30 24.45
CA LEU A 180 20.68 6.29 25.21
C LEU A 180 20.91 6.06 26.71
N ARG A 181 21.78 5.13 27.08
CA ARG A 181 22.12 4.87 28.50
C ARG A 181 22.91 6.01 29.16
N GLU A 182 23.69 6.75 28.37
CA GLU A 182 24.40 7.96 28.85
C GLU A 182 23.41 9.09 29.13
N MET A 183 22.42 9.29 28.26
CA MET A 183 21.42 10.36 28.40
C MET A 183 20.31 10.04 29.39
N TYR A 184 19.91 8.76 29.47
CA TYR A 184 18.87 8.25 30.34
C TYR A 184 19.45 7.13 31.20
N PRO A 185 20.12 7.47 32.31
CA PRO A 185 20.74 6.49 33.19
C PRO A 185 19.68 5.50 33.68
N GLU A 186 19.98 4.19 33.62
CA GLU A 186 19.08 3.09 34.01
C GLU A 186 17.92 2.82 33.02
N CYS A 187 17.88 3.44 31.84
CA CYS A 187 16.92 3.02 30.82
C CYS A 187 17.28 1.65 30.23
N GLU A 188 16.27 0.86 29.90
CA GLU A 188 16.47 -0.35 29.11
C GLU A 188 16.39 -0.01 27.63
N THR A 189 17.31 -0.54 26.84
CA THR A 189 17.41 -0.25 25.40
C THR A 189 17.23 -1.50 24.58
N TYR A 190 16.50 -1.40 23.48
CA TYR A 190 16.15 -2.54 22.64
C TYR A 190 16.59 -2.32 21.18
N PRO A 191 17.19 -3.33 20.53
CA PRO A 191 17.70 -3.22 19.17
C PRO A 191 16.61 -3.34 18.11
N ASN A 192 15.48 -3.99 18.41
CA ASN A 192 14.39 -4.24 17.48
C ASN A 192 13.02 -4.05 18.16
N ALA A 193 11.98 -3.93 17.35
CA ALA A 193 10.62 -3.67 17.81
C ALA A 193 10.01 -4.86 18.57
N GLU A 194 10.34 -6.10 18.20
CA GLU A 194 9.77 -7.31 18.81
C GLU A 194 10.13 -7.43 20.29
N THR A 195 11.42 -7.27 20.62
CA THR A 195 11.91 -7.30 22.01
C THR A 195 11.36 -6.13 22.83
N PHE A 196 11.25 -4.95 22.22
CA PHE A 196 10.65 -3.77 22.85
C PHE A 196 9.16 -3.97 23.16
N HIS A 197 8.38 -4.42 22.18
CA HIS A 197 6.94 -4.64 22.34
C HIS A 197 6.65 -5.72 23.38
N ALA A 198 7.41 -6.82 23.38
CA ALA A 198 7.28 -7.87 24.39
C ALA A 198 7.49 -7.32 25.81
N ALA A 199 8.49 -6.44 26.01
CA ALA A 199 8.75 -5.82 27.30
C ALA A 199 7.63 -4.86 27.75
N ILE A 200 7.21 -3.93 26.89
CA ILE A 200 6.15 -2.96 27.26
C ILE A 200 4.80 -3.65 27.48
N TRP A 201 4.48 -4.68 26.68
CA TRP A 201 3.23 -5.43 26.86
C TRP A 201 3.24 -6.23 28.15
N HIS A 202 4.40 -6.82 28.51
CA HIS A 202 4.55 -7.49 29.80
C HIS A 202 4.31 -6.53 30.98
N ILE A 203 4.90 -5.33 30.94
CA ILE A 203 4.72 -4.31 32.00
C ILE A 203 3.26 -3.82 32.06
N MET A 204 2.63 -3.64 30.90
CA MET A 204 1.25 -3.14 30.82
C MET A 204 0.17 -4.23 31.04
N GLY A 205 0.55 -5.50 31.09
CA GLY A 205 -0.40 -6.62 31.11
C GLY A 205 -1.19 -6.75 29.81
N LEU A 206 -0.58 -6.42 28.67
CA LEU A 206 -1.15 -6.54 27.32
C LEU A 206 -0.63 -7.80 26.61
N SER A 207 -1.33 -8.21 25.55
CA SER A 207 -0.87 -9.23 24.61
C SER A 207 -0.86 -8.66 23.18
N ALA A 208 -0.14 -9.33 22.27
CA ALA A 208 -0.11 -8.93 20.86
C ALA A 208 -1.53 -8.95 20.24
N GLU A 209 -2.36 -9.93 20.61
CA GLU A 209 -3.74 -10.10 20.19
C GLU A 209 -4.62 -8.95 20.68
N ALA A 210 -4.46 -8.54 21.94
CA ALA A 210 -5.19 -7.41 22.51
C ALA A 210 -4.86 -6.10 21.77
N CYS A 211 -3.59 -5.88 21.44
CA CYS A 211 -3.18 -4.73 20.62
C CYS A 211 -3.74 -4.80 19.20
N ARG A 212 -3.72 -5.97 18.52
CA ARG A 212 -4.34 -6.13 17.19
C ARG A 212 -5.84 -5.84 17.22
N LEU A 213 -6.54 -6.31 18.26
CA LEU A 213 -7.97 -6.04 18.44
C LEU A 213 -8.25 -4.55 18.66
N LEU A 214 -7.45 -3.89 19.50
CA LEU A 214 -7.57 -2.46 19.76
C LEU A 214 -7.34 -1.63 18.48
N HIS A 215 -6.40 -2.03 17.63
CA HIS A 215 -6.15 -1.39 16.34
C HIS A 215 -7.37 -1.47 15.44
N LYS A 216 -8.01 -2.64 15.36
CA LYS A 216 -9.20 -2.87 14.53
C LYS A 216 -10.41 -2.05 14.98
N ILE A 217 -10.54 -1.79 16.28
CA ILE A 217 -11.56 -0.88 16.83
C ILE A 217 -11.24 0.56 16.45
N GLN A 218 -9.97 0.97 16.52
CA GLN A 218 -9.53 2.32 16.19
C GLN A 218 -9.61 2.65 14.69
N SER A 219 -9.39 1.67 13.82
CA SER A 219 -9.33 1.88 12.37
C SER A 219 -10.70 2.08 11.71
N ALA A 220 -11.81 1.94 12.45
CA ALA A 220 -13.19 2.09 11.97
C ALA A 220 -13.48 1.31 10.67
N ASP A 221 -12.72 0.25 10.40
CA ASP A 221 -12.90 -0.58 9.22
C ASP A 221 -14.01 -1.56 9.54
N ALA A 222 -15.25 -1.20 9.20
CA ALA A 222 -16.42 -2.03 9.43
C ALA A 222 -16.20 -3.40 8.78
N PRO A 223 -16.02 -4.49 9.55
CA PRO A 223 -15.79 -5.80 8.95
C PRO A 223 -17.08 -6.24 8.25
N ALA A 224 -16.99 -6.53 6.95
CA ALA A 224 -18.12 -6.95 6.14
C ALA A 224 -18.73 -8.29 6.62
N ARG A 225 -17.95 -9.13 7.33
CA ARG A 225 -18.38 -10.43 7.87
C ARG A 225 -17.68 -10.79 9.19
N LEU A 226 -18.42 -11.46 10.07
CA LEU A 226 -17.96 -11.94 11.38
C LEU A 226 -16.81 -12.96 11.28
N ASP A 227 -16.77 -13.77 10.22
CA ASP A 227 -15.78 -14.84 10.02
C ASP A 227 -14.34 -14.33 9.85
N ASP A 228 -14.16 -13.14 9.28
CA ASP A 228 -12.85 -12.54 9.08
C ASP A 228 -12.24 -12.04 10.39
N ILE A 229 -13.08 -11.77 11.40
CA ILE A 229 -12.65 -11.44 12.76
C ILE A 229 -12.00 -12.65 13.42
N PHE A 230 -12.59 -13.84 13.25
CA PHE A 230 -12.08 -15.07 13.87
C PHE A 230 -10.83 -15.61 13.17
N LYS A 231 -10.81 -15.62 11.83
CA LYS A 231 -9.68 -16.18 11.06
C LYS A 231 -8.38 -15.39 11.17
N GLN A 232 -8.46 -14.07 11.32
CA GLN A 232 -7.27 -13.20 11.34
C GLN A 232 -6.94 -12.65 12.73
N GLY A 233 -7.86 -12.75 13.70
CA GLY A 233 -7.71 -12.16 15.04
C GLY A 233 -7.75 -13.14 16.20
N VAL A 234 -8.24 -14.38 16.01
CA VAL A 234 -8.45 -15.34 17.12
C VAL A 234 -7.77 -16.69 16.87
N LEU A 235 -7.51 -17.05 15.61
CA LEU A 235 -6.84 -18.31 15.26
C LEU A 235 -5.33 -18.12 15.21
N ASP A 236 -4.62 -18.79 16.11
CA ASP A 236 -3.16 -18.88 16.11
C ASP A 236 -2.65 -19.66 14.89
N VAL A 237 -1.46 -19.29 14.42
CA VAL A 237 -0.72 -20.07 13.42
C VAL A 237 -0.40 -21.43 14.04
N PRO A 238 -0.76 -22.57 13.39
CA PRO A 238 -0.54 -23.90 13.96
C PRO A 238 0.93 -24.15 14.34
N GLU A 239 1.16 -24.69 15.53
CA GLU A 239 2.48 -25.04 16.07
C GLU A 239 3.31 -25.91 15.10
N ALA A 240 2.63 -26.73 14.29
CA ALA A 240 3.23 -27.53 13.23
C ALA A 240 4.07 -26.71 12.24
N ILE A 241 3.69 -25.46 11.93
CA ILE A 241 4.44 -24.59 11.01
C ILE A 241 5.71 -24.06 11.69
N ALA A 242 5.65 -23.76 12.99
CA ALA A 242 6.84 -23.36 13.76
C ALA A 242 7.81 -24.54 13.95
N ILE A 243 7.28 -25.73 14.26
CA ILE A 243 8.07 -26.97 14.34
C ILE A 243 8.73 -27.28 13.00
N ALA A 244 8.01 -27.12 11.88
CA ALA A 244 8.58 -27.34 10.55
C ALA A 244 9.74 -26.40 10.24
N ARG A 245 9.63 -25.11 10.61
CA ARG A 245 10.73 -24.13 10.46
C ARG A 245 11.93 -24.47 11.35
N ASN A 246 11.69 -24.75 12.63
CA ASN A 246 12.77 -25.16 13.54
C ASN A 246 13.46 -26.46 13.08
N THR A 247 12.72 -27.39 12.48
CA THR A 247 13.29 -28.64 11.94
C THR A 247 14.19 -28.36 10.73
N VAL A 248 13.85 -27.38 9.89
CA VAL A 248 14.68 -26.95 8.76
C VAL A 248 15.96 -26.28 9.27
N ASP A 249 15.83 -25.35 10.22
CA ASP A 249 16.98 -24.65 10.83
C ASP A 249 17.92 -25.63 11.56
N ASP A 250 17.36 -26.62 12.28
CA ASP A 250 18.13 -27.68 12.91
C ASP A 250 18.87 -28.53 11.87
N TYR A 251 18.23 -28.86 10.74
CA TYR A 251 18.87 -29.63 9.67
C TYR A 251 20.05 -28.88 9.04
N GLU A 252 19.91 -27.58 8.79
CA GLU A 252 21.01 -26.73 8.29
C GLU A 252 22.18 -26.70 9.29
N ARG A 253 21.88 -26.59 10.59
CA ARG A 253 22.89 -26.59 11.65
C ARG A 253 23.59 -27.96 11.81
N TYR A 254 22.89 -29.07 11.61
CA TYR A 254 23.50 -30.40 11.60
C TYR A 254 24.36 -30.63 10.35
N HIS A 255 23.93 -30.11 9.19
CA HIS A 255 24.69 -30.19 7.95
C HIS A 255 26.05 -29.48 8.09
N GLU A 256 26.06 -28.28 8.67
CA GLU A 256 27.28 -27.49 8.86
C GLU A 256 28.27 -28.15 9.85
N ASN A 257 27.76 -28.73 10.95
CA ASN A 257 28.58 -29.49 11.90
C ASN A 257 29.21 -30.76 11.29
N PHE A 258 28.50 -31.43 10.37
CA PHE A 258 29.00 -32.63 9.72
C PHE A 258 30.19 -32.33 8.79
N HIS A 259 30.12 -31.21 8.05
CA HIS A 259 31.23 -30.73 7.21
C HIS A 259 32.50 -30.43 8.02
N ILE A 260 32.36 -29.76 9.17
CA ILE A 260 33.51 -29.47 10.06
C ILE A 260 34.15 -30.77 10.57
N MET A 261 33.35 -31.80 10.85
CA MET A 261 33.86 -33.09 11.33
C MET A 261 34.58 -33.88 10.22
N GLU A 262 34.05 -33.88 8.99
CA GLU A 262 34.73 -34.49 7.84
C GLU A 262 36.10 -33.87 7.59
N GLU A 263 36.22 -32.55 7.67
CA GLU A 263 37.51 -31.87 7.49
C GLU A 263 38.53 -32.27 8.57
N LYS A 264 38.11 -32.43 9.82
CA LYS A 264 38.99 -32.89 10.91
C LYS A 264 39.45 -34.34 10.70
N ILE A 265 38.57 -35.23 10.24
CA ILE A 265 38.92 -36.62 9.91
C ILE A 265 39.94 -36.68 8.78
N LYS A 266 39.73 -35.88 7.71
CA LYS A 266 40.71 -35.75 6.60
C LYS A 266 42.07 -35.26 7.11
N ARG A 267 42.09 -34.36 8.10
CA ARG A 267 43.33 -33.83 8.71
C ARG A 267 44.09 -34.88 9.53
N VAL A 268 43.39 -35.69 10.31
CA VAL A 268 43.98 -36.81 11.08
C VAL A 268 44.55 -37.88 10.15
N GLY A 269 43.84 -38.20 9.05
CA GLY A 269 44.34 -39.12 8.02
C GLY A 269 45.68 -38.68 7.42
N LYS A 270 45.83 -37.38 7.14
CA LYS A 270 47.09 -36.80 6.63
C LYS A 270 48.24 -36.94 7.63
N LEU A 271 47.99 -36.78 8.93
CA LEU A 271 49.04 -36.89 9.95
C LEU A 271 49.55 -38.34 10.13
N ARG A 272 48.66 -39.34 10.03
CA ARG A 272 49.06 -40.76 10.07
C ARG A 272 49.89 -41.16 8.85
N ALA A 273 49.55 -40.64 7.68
CA ALA A 273 50.33 -40.87 6.46
C ALA A 273 51.78 -40.37 6.60
N ILE A 274 51.98 -39.21 7.25
CA ILE A 274 53.32 -38.65 7.49
C ILE A 274 54.17 -39.55 8.41
N GLN A 275 53.58 -40.12 9.46
CA GLN A 275 54.31 -41.05 10.34
C GLN A 275 54.75 -42.32 9.62
N ASN A 276 53.91 -42.89 8.77
CA ASN A 276 54.25 -44.08 7.99
C ASN A 276 55.37 -43.78 6.98
N LEU A 277 55.29 -42.64 6.28
CA LEU A 277 56.33 -42.19 5.35
C LEU A 277 57.69 -42.02 6.03
N TYR A 278 57.73 -41.54 7.28
CA TYR A 278 58.98 -41.43 8.03
C TYR A 278 59.58 -42.80 8.38
N GLY A 279 58.74 -43.78 8.72
CA GLY A 279 59.19 -45.16 8.94
C GLY A 279 59.83 -45.79 7.72
N GLU A 280 59.20 -45.61 6.54
CA GLU A 280 59.74 -46.05 5.25
C GLU A 280 61.06 -45.35 4.91
N TYR A 281 61.15 -44.03 5.14
CA TYR A 281 62.37 -43.25 4.92
C TYR A 281 63.57 -43.79 5.73
N SER A 282 63.36 -44.12 7.01
CA SER A 282 64.44 -44.62 7.86
C SER A 282 64.97 -45.99 7.42
N ALA A 283 64.09 -46.88 6.93
CA ALA A 283 64.50 -48.18 6.42
C ALA A 283 65.31 -48.05 5.12
N LYS A 284 64.84 -47.19 4.19
CA LYS A 284 65.52 -46.92 2.92
C LYS A 284 66.89 -46.24 3.10
N ARG A 285 67.07 -45.44 4.16
CA ARG A 285 68.36 -44.84 4.50
C ARG A 285 69.45 -45.86 4.86
N ASN A 286 69.08 -47.01 5.43
CA ASN A 286 70.04 -48.07 5.76
C ASN A 286 70.43 -48.90 4.53
N GLU A 287 69.50 -49.15 3.59
CA GLU A 287 69.81 -49.78 2.29
C GLU A 287 70.80 -48.94 1.46
N LEU A 288 70.78 -47.61 1.60
CA LEU A 288 71.68 -46.68 0.90
C LEU A 288 73.17 -46.93 1.16
N GLY A 289 73.54 -47.60 2.27
CA GLY A 289 74.92 -47.90 2.61
C GLY A 289 75.61 -48.87 1.65
N GLU A 290 74.87 -49.79 1.01
CA GLU A 290 75.41 -50.75 0.04
C GLU A 290 75.73 -50.11 -1.32
N TYR A 291 75.05 -49.00 -1.64
CA TYR A 291 75.19 -48.27 -2.90
C TYR A 291 76.31 -47.22 -2.88
N ARG A 292 77.09 -47.12 -1.79
CA ARG A 292 78.12 -46.07 -1.64
C ARG A 292 79.20 -46.09 -2.73
N ARG A 293 79.45 -47.25 -3.35
CA ARG A 293 80.41 -47.42 -4.47
C ARG A 293 79.90 -46.85 -5.79
N ALA A 294 78.60 -46.67 -5.91
CA ALA A 294 77.92 -45.98 -6.99
C ALA A 294 77.21 -44.75 -6.41
N ASP A 295 77.82 -44.08 -5.43
CA ASP A 295 77.28 -42.86 -4.84
C ASP A 295 77.60 -41.69 -5.77
N PRO A 296 76.58 -41.10 -6.43
CA PRO A 296 76.80 -39.98 -7.34
C PRO A 296 77.28 -38.71 -6.63
N GLU A 297 77.19 -38.63 -5.28
CA GLU A 297 77.74 -37.50 -4.52
C GLU A 297 79.26 -37.63 -4.28
N THR A 298 79.85 -38.76 -4.63
CA THR A 298 81.30 -39.00 -4.54
C THR A 298 81.92 -39.00 -5.92
N GLU A 299 83.09 -38.37 -6.06
CA GLU A 299 83.80 -38.28 -7.34
C GLU A 299 84.09 -39.67 -7.95
N ALA A 300 84.34 -40.68 -7.10
CA ALA A 300 84.56 -42.06 -7.53
C ALA A 300 83.26 -42.79 -7.95
N GLY A 301 82.16 -42.61 -7.22
CA GLY A 301 80.87 -43.20 -7.59
C GLY A 301 80.26 -42.54 -8.82
N GLU A 302 80.40 -41.22 -8.98
CA GLU A 302 80.02 -40.48 -10.17
C GLU A 302 80.78 -41.00 -11.41
N ALA A 303 82.10 -41.21 -11.30
CA ALA A 303 82.90 -41.77 -12.39
C ALA A 303 82.50 -43.21 -12.76
N ALA A 304 82.27 -44.07 -11.77
CA ALA A 304 81.86 -45.47 -11.99
C ALA A 304 80.48 -45.59 -12.64
N ILE A 305 79.51 -44.80 -12.16
CA ILE A 305 78.16 -44.75 -12.77
C ILE A 305 78.24 -44.20 -14.19
N THR A 306 79.01 -43.12 -14.41
CA THR A 306 79.14 -42.47 -15.71
C THR A 306 79.73 -43.42 -16.74
N ALA A 307 80.80 -44.13 -16.39
CA ALA A 307 81.47 -45.05 -17.31
C ALA A 307 80.62 -46.31 -17.63
N TRP A 308 79.93 -46.89 -16.64
CA TRP A 308 78.96 -47.97 -16.87
C TRP A 308 77.79 -47.49 -17.75
N ALA A 309 77.23 -46.32 -17.45
CA ALA A 309 76.08 -45.77 -18.16
C ALA A 309 76.42 -45.47 -19.63
N ILE A 310 77.56 -44.84 -19.91
CA ILE A 310 78.01 -44.55 -21.28
C ILE A 310 78.22 -45.86 -22.06
N SER A 311 78.86 -46.86 -21.48
CA SER A 311 79.10 -48.15 -22.16
C SER A 311 77.81 -48.91 -22.47
N ARG A 312 76.87 -48.99 -21.50
CA ARG A 312 75.58 -49.63 -21.71
C ARG A 312 74.75 -48.88 -22.77
N MET A 313 74.74 -47.54 -22.69
CA MET A 313 74.03 -46.67 -23.63
C MET A 313 74.61 -46.78 -25.05
N ALA A 314 75.93 -46.86 -25.19
CA ALA A 314 76.57 -47.09 -26.49
C ALA A 314 76.20 -48.44 -27.11
N GLY A 315 76.09 -49.50 -26.30
CA GLY A 315 75.63 -50.82 -26.75
C GLY A 315 74.18 -50.81 -27.27
N GLU A 316 73.27 -50.17 -26.52
CA GLU A 316 71.85 -50.09 -26.90
C GLU A 316 71.64 -49.18 -28.13
N ILE A 317 72.34 -48.04 -28.20
CA ILE A 317 72.21 -47.11 -29.33
C ILE A 317 72.71 -47.75 -30.64
N ARG A 318 73.84 -48.47 -30.61
CA ARG A 318 74.32 -49.20 -31.80
C ARG A 318 73.32 -50.25 -32.31
N ALA A 319 72.58 -50.89 -31.41
CA ALA A 319 71.54 -51.85 -31.78
C ALA A 319 70.27 -51.17 -32.32
N GLY A 320 69.99 -49.92 -31.92
CA GLY A 320 68.80 -49.15 -32.29
C GLY A 320 68.82 -48.53 -33.68
N ILE A 321 69.99 -48.10 -34.19
CA ILE A 321 70.12 -47.37 -35.46
C ILE A 321 69.45 -48.08 -36.66
N PRO A 322 69.66 -49.39 -36.90
CA PRO A 322 69.02 -50.08 -38.04
C PRO A 322 67.50 -50.20 -37.93
N ALA A 323 66.93 -50.06 -36.73
CA ALA A 323 65.49 -50.04 -36.52
C ALA A 323 64.92 -48.62 -36.78
N ALA A 324 65.66 -47.58 -36.41
CA ALA A 324 65.30 -46.19 -36.70
C ALA A 324 65.28 -45.92 -38.22
N GLU A 325 66.29 -46.39 -38.97
CA GLU A 325 66.34 -46.26 -40.43
C GLU A 325 65.11 -46.88 -41.13
N ARG A 326 64.69 -48.08 -40.69
CA ARG A 326 63.49 -48.74 -41.22
C ARG A 326 62.20 -47.98 -40.89
N ALA A 327 62.09 -47.45 -39.68
CA ALA A 327 60.94 -46.65 -39.27
C ALA A 327 60.78 -45.37 -40.11
N ILE A 328 61.89 -44.75 -40.54
CA ILE A 328 61.91 -43.58 -41.43
C ILE A 328 61.32 -43.94 -42.81
N GLU A 329 61.72 -45.06 -43.40
CA GLU A 329 61.21 -45.50 -44.71
C GLU A 329 59.71 -45.83 -44.65
N ASP A 330 59.27 -46.58 -43.64
CA ASP A 330 57.86 -46.96 -43.45
C ASP A 330 56.97 -45.73 -43.22
N ALA A 331 57.45 -44.74 -42.45
CA ALA A 331 56.72 -43.50 -42.22
C ALA A 331 56.57 -42.67 -43.51
N ARG A 332 57.62 -42.56 -44.34
CA ARG A 332 57.56 -41.88 -45.65
C ARG A 332 56.53 -42.51 -46.59
N LEU A 333 56.48 -43.84 -46.65
CA LEU A 333 55.54 -44.56 -47.49
C LEU A 333 54.08 -44.35 -47.02
N ARG A 334 53.84 -44.36 -45.71
CA ARG A 334 52.52 -44.07 -45.11
C ARG A 334 52.05 -42.64 -45.38
N ILE A 335 52.95 -41.65 -45.31
CA ILE A 335 52.62 -40.24 -45.65
C ILE A 335 52.19 -40.13 -47.12
N GLY A 336 52.96 -40.72 -48.04
CA GLY A 336 52.63 -40.67 -49.47
C GLY A 336 51.28 -41.31 -49.82
N GLN A 337 50.93 -42.42 -49.16
CA GLN A 337 49.62 -43.05 -49.33
C GLN A 337 48.46 -42.19 -48.78
N ALA A 338 48.65 -41.57 -47.61
CA ALA A 338 47.65 -40.71 -47.00
C ALA A 338 47.43 -39.42 -47.82
N ASP A 339 48.49 -38.83 -48.39
CA ASP A 339 48.40 -37.65 -49.26
C ASP A 339 47.56 -37.92 -50.52
N LEU A 340 47.82 -39.04 -51.22
CA LEU A 340 47.02 -39.44 -52.38
C LEU A 340 45.54 -39.68 -52.02
N ARG A 341 45.28 -40.24 -50.84
CA ARG A 341 43.93 -40.47 -50.32
C ARG A 341 43.20 -39.16 -50.04
N ILE A 342 43.87 -38.20 -49.40
CA ILE A 342 43.30 -36.86 -49.09
C ILE A 342 42.97 -36.12 -50.39
N GLN A 343 43.90 -36.07 -51.34
CA GLN A 343 43.67 -35.42 -52.64
C GLN A 343 42.47 -36.02 -53.39
N GLY A 344 42.33 -37.35 -53.38
CA GLY A 344 41.19 -38.03 -54.00
C GLY A 344 39.85 -37.79 -53.28
N LEU A 345 39.87 -37.52 -51.97
CA LEU A 345 38.67 -37.19 -51.19
C LEU A 345 38.29 -35.72 -51.32
N ASP A 346 39.25 -34.80 -51.30
CA ASP A 346 39.02 -33.37 -51.51
C ASP A 346 38.37 -33.12 -52.89
N ALA A 347 38.87 -33.77 -53.95
CA ALA A 347 38.26 -33.68 -55.29
C ALA A 347 36.81 -34.20 -55.35
N GLN A 348 36.47 -35.24 -54.57
CA GLN A 348 35.09 -35.75 -54.47
C GLN A 348 34.20 -34.81 -53.65
N ILE A 349 34.73 -34.22 -52.58
CA ILE A 349 34.02 -33.23 -51.75
C ILE A 349 33.67 -32.00 -52.60
N ASP A 350 34.62 -31.49 -53.39
CA ASP A 350 34.41 -30.31 -54.24
C ASP A 350 33.37 -30.59 -55.32
N ALA A 351 33.41 -31.76 -55.97
CA ALA A 351 32.40 -32.17 -56.95
C ALA A 351 30.98 -32.30 -56.35
N VAL A 352 30.85 -32.76 -55.10
CA VAL A 352 29.56 -32.82 -54.40
C VAL A 352 29.09 -31.44 -53.97
N ARG A 353 30.00 -30.55 -53.55
CA ARG A 353 29.69 -29.15 -53.19
C ARG A 353 29.18 -28.35 -54.37
N GLU A 354 29.85 -28.43 -55.52
CA GLU A 354 29.40 -27.76 -56.75
C GLU A 354 27.98 -28.18 -57.16
N ARG A 355 27.66 -29.48 -56.99
CA ARG A 355 26.32 -30.00 -57.28
C ARG A 355 25.26 -29.55 -56.27
N LEU A 356 25.64 -29.32 -55.02
CA LEU A 356 24.77 -28.83 -53.94
C LEU A 356 24.49 -27.33 -54.10
N GLU A 357 25.51 -26.54 -54.47
CA GLU A 357 25.39 -25.12 -54.78
C GLU A 357 24.51 -24.87 -56.02
N GLY A 358 24.60 -25.74 -57.03
CA GLY A 358 23.73 -25.72 -58.21
C GLY A 358 22.25 -26.01 -57.95
N LEU A 359 21.90 -26.65 -56.82
CA LEU A 359 20.53 -27.01 -56.45
C LEU A 359 19.89 -26.03 -55.44
N ASP A 360 20.65 -25.47 -54.49
CA ASP A 360 20.11 -24.64 -53.40
C ASP A 360 20.12 -23.12 -53.71
N ASN A 361 21.06 -22.63 -54.52
CA ASN A 361 21.19 -21.23 -54.98
C ASN A 361 20.94 -20.13 -53.91
N GLY A 362 21.15 -20.43 -52.62
CA GLY A 362 20.92 -19.52 -51.48
C GLY A 362 19.45 -19.26 -51.09
N ASN A 363 18.48 -19.95 -51.68
CA ASN A 363 17.06 -19.68 -51.47
C ASN A 363 16.55 -20.15 -50.09
N LEU A 364 17.06 -21.27 -49.57
CA LEU A 364 16.54 -21.88 -48.34
C LEU A 364 16.81 -21.02 -47.09
N LEU A 365 18.02 -20.45 -46.98
CA LEU A 365 18.38 -19.58 -45.86
C LEU A 365 17.55 -18.30 -45.84
N ARG A 366 17.29 -17.72 -47.02
CA ARG A 366 16.43 -16.54 -47.17
C ARG A 366 15.00 -16.84 -46.73
N LEU A 367 14.41 -17.92 -47.22
CA LEU A 367 13.05 -18.34 -46.85
C LEU A 367 12.91 -18.63 -45.35
N LYS A 368 13.91 -19.24 -44.70
CA LYS A 368 13.90 -19.46 -43.25
C LYS A 368 13.91 -18.14 -42.46
N ASN A 369 14.68 -17.16 -42.90
CA ASN A 369 14.69 -15.83 -42.27
C ASN A 369 13.36 -15.10 -42.48
N ASP A 370 12.78 -15.17 -43.68
CA ASP A 370 11.48 -14.59 -44.00
C ASP A 370 10.35 -15.24 -43.18
N LEU A 371 10.41 -16.57 -42.98
CA LEU A 371 9.48 -17.29 -42.10
C LEU A 371 9.59 -16.84 -40.64
N GLN A 372 10.80 -16.60 -40.14
CA GLN A 372 10.98 -16.06 -38.78
C GLN A 372 10.39 -14.67 -38.63
N ARG A 373 10.58 -13.79 -39.63
CA ARG A 373 9.96 -12.45 -39.65
C ARG A 373 8.44 -12.55 -39.70
N ALA A 374 7.88 -13.31 -40.64
CA ALA A 374 6.44 -13.50 -40.77
C ALA A 374 5.78 -14.07 -39.50
N ARG A 375 6.47 -14.96 -38.76
CA ARG A 375 5.98 -15.45 -37.46
C ARG A 375 5.92 -14.37 -36.38
N ARG A 376 6.92 -13.49 -36.33
CA ARG A 376 6.94 -12.35 -35.40
C ARG A 376 5.82 -11.38 -35.74
N ASP A 377 5.71 -10.99 -37.01
CA ASP A 377 4.68 -10.08 -37.50
C ASP A 377 3.27 -10.61 -37.22
N ARG A 378 3.02 -11.91 -37.44
CA ARG A 378 1.75 -12.56 -37.10
C ARG A 378 1.42 -12.45 -35.61
N GLU A 379 2.40 -12.67 -34.73
CA GLU A 379 2.16 -12.59 -33.29
C GLU A 379 1.89 -11.15 -32.85
N GLU A 380 2.62 -10.17 -33.40
CA GLU A 380 2.37 -8.76 -33.16
C GLU A 380 0.96 -8.34 -33.62
N THR A 381 0.56 -8.74 -34.83
CA THR A 381 -0.79 -8.51 -35.37
C THR A 381 -1.86 -9.15 -34.50
N ARG A 382 -1.63 -10.37 -33.97
CA ARG A 382 -2.56 -11.06 -33.07
C ARG A 382 -2.73 -10.33 -31.75
N VAL A 383 -1.64 -9.93 -31.11
CA VAL A 383 -1.67 -9.17 -29.84
C VAL A 383 -2.35 -7.81 -30.06
N ARG A 384 -2.04 -7.13 -31.17
CA ARG A 384 -2.68 -5.86 -31.53
C ARG A 384 -4.19 -6.04 -31.73
N ARG A 385 -4.62 -7.04 -32.49
CA ARG A 385 -6.05 -7.38 -32.71
C ARG A 385 -6.77 -7.67 -31.40
N GLN A 386 -6.16 -8.41 -30.47
CA GLN A 386 -6.76 -8.71 -29.16
C GLN A 386 -6.92 -7.47 -28.29
N ARG A 387 -5.88 -6.63 -28.19
CA ARG A 387 -5.94 -5.36 -27.42
C ARG A 387 -7.02 -4.45 -27.97
N LEU A 388 -7.14 -4.40 -29.29
CA LEU A 388 -8.13 -3.59 -29.96
C LEU A 388 -9.55 -4.13 -29.77
N ALA A 389 -9.75 -5.46 -29.88
CA ALA A 389 -11.04 -6.09 -29.61
C ALA A 389 -11.58 -5.75 -28.22
N ALA A 390 -10.74 -5.77 -27.19
CA ALA A 390 -11.14 -5.39 -25.83
C ALA A 390 -11.56 -3.91 -25.71
N ARG A 391 -11.00 -3.00 -26.53
CA ARG A 391 -11.42 -1.60 -26.58
C ARG A 391 -12.76 -1.46 -27.30
N PHE A 392 -12.94 -2.15 -28.42
CA PHE A 392 -14.19 -2.18 -29.16
C PHE A 392 -15.36 -2.68 -28.31
N GLU A 393 -15.18 -3.76 -27.54
CA GLU A 393 -16.23 -4.34 -26.68
C GLU A 393 -16.76 -3.35 -25.63
N ARG A 394 -15.93 -2.42 -25.18
CA ARG A 394 -16.30 -1.40 -24.18
C ARG A 394 -17.05 -0.22 -24.78
N THR A 395 -16.80 0.12 -26.04
CA THR A 395 -17.32 1.35 -26.65
C THR A 395 -18.39 1.07 -27.70
N SER A 396 -18.05 0.30 -28.73
CA SER A 396 -18.75 0.27 -30.01
C SER A 396 -19.24 -1.13 -30.39
N GLY A 397 -18.96 -2.13 -29.58
CA GLY A 397 -19.38 -3.52 -29.78
C GLY A 397 -18.27 -4.40 -30.34
N LYS A 398 -18.52 -5.12 -31.43
CA LYS A 398 -17.58 -6.12 -31.95
C LYS A 398 -16.54 -5.50 -32.88
N LEU A 399 -15.31 -5.99 -32.80
CA LEU A 399 -14.25 -5.65 -33.74
C LEU A 399 -14.63 -6.07 -35.18
N PRO A 400 -14.43 -5.21 -36.19
CA PRO A 400 -14.59 -5.56 -37.60
C PRO A 400 -13.79 -6.81 -38.01
N THR A 401 -14.35 -7.59 -38.94
CA THR A 401 -13.78 -8.87 -39.39
C THR A 401 -13.19 -8.83 -40.80
N ASP A 402 -13.42 -7.74 -41.53
CA ASP A 402 -12.92 -7.52 -42.89
C ASP A 402 -12.53 -6.04 -43.09
N GLU A 403 -11.81 -5.77 -44.17
CA GLU A 403 -11.29 -4.44 -44.49
C GLU A 403 -12.39 -3.40 -44.75
N THR A 404 -13.50 -3.80 -45.36
CA THR A 404 -14.60 -2.87 -45.67
C THR A 404 -15.28 -2.41 -44.38
N SER A 405 -15.62 -3.36 -43.50
CA SER A 405 -16.19 -3.05 -42.19
C SER A 405 -15.23 -2.30 -41.28
N TRP A 406 -13.92 -2.50 -41.43
CA TRP A 406 -12.90 -1.71 -40.74
C TRP A 406 -12.91 -0.24 -41.17
N ASP A 407 -12.94 0.03 -42.46
CA ASP A 407 -12.92 1.39 -43.00
C ASP A 407 -14.21 2.15 -42.69
N ASP A 408 -15.37 1.51 -42.81
CA ASP A 408 -16.66 2.09 -42.42
C ASP A 408 -16.66 2.48 -40.94
N MET A 409 -16.10 1.61 -40.09
CA MET A 409 -16.04 1.85 -38.65
C MET A 409 -15.04 2.97 -38.30
N ARG A 410 -13.89 3.05 -38.98
CA ARG A 410 -12.94 4.16 -38.84
C ARG A 410 -13.59 5.49 -39.23
N ALA A 411 -14.37 5.51 -40.31
CA ALA A 411 -15.10 6.70 -40.74
C ALA A 411 -16.14 7.15 -39.69
N ALA A 412 -16.88 6.20 -39.09
CA ALA A 412 -17.84 6.49 -38.02
C ALA A 412 -17.16 7.02 -36.74
N LEU A 413 -16.03 6.45 -36.35
CA LEU A 413 -15.22 6.92 -35.21
C LEU A 413 -14.61 8.30 -35.47
N ALA A 414 -14.22 8.59 -36.71
CA ALA A 414 -13.73 9.91 -37.10
C ALA A 414 -14.82 10.99 -36.97
N GLU A 415 -16.06 10.69 -37.34
CA GLU A 415 -17.20 11.60 -37.13
C GLU A 415 -17.50 11.81 -35.63
N THR A 416 -17.41 10.74 -34.85
CA THR A 416 -17.56 10.79 -33.39
C THR A 416 -16.47 11.66 -32.76
N ALA A 417 -15.23 11.52 -33.22
CA ALA A 417 -14.10 12.32 -32.78
C ALA A 417 -14.26 13.82 -33.13
N ARG A 418 -14.86 14.16 -34.29
CA ARG A 418 -15.16 15.55 -34.69
C ARG A 418 -16.18 16.22 -33.77
N SER A 419 -17.17 15.47 -33.29
CA SER A 419 -18.23 15.99 -32.41
C SER A 419 -17.92 15.86 -30.91
N TYR A 420 -16.75 15.30 -30.56
CA TYR A 420 -16.35 15.00 -29.18
C TYR A 420 -16.41 16.21 -28.26
N ASP A 421 -15.76 17.33 -28.60
CA ASP A 421 -15.68 18.49 -27.71
C ASP A 421 -17.06 19.08 -27.40
N LYS A 422 -17.95 19.08 -28.41
CA LYS A 422 -19.33 19.53 -28.23
C LYS A 422 -20.13 18.59 -27.33
N ARG A 423 -20.10 17.27 -27.59
CA ARG A 423 -20.80 16.27 -26.78
C ARG A 423 -20.28 16.25 -25.33
N ARG A 424 -18.96 16.43 -25.17
CA ARG A 424 -18.31 16.51 -23.85
C ARG A 424 -18.79 17.73 -23.08
N ALA A 425 -18.78 18.92 -23.70
CA ALA A 425 -19.28 20.14 -23.05
C ALA A 425 -20.75 20.03 -22.65
N GLU A 426 -21.60 19.42 -23.49
CA GLU A 426 -23.02 19.16 -23.18
C GLU A 426 -23.19 18.21 -21.98
N LEU A 427 -22.42 17.10 -21.94
CA LEU A 427 -22.46 16.14 -20.84
C LEU A 427 -21.86 16.70 -19.54
N ASP A 428 -20.75 17.43 -19.61
CA ASP A 428 -20.12 18.08 -18.45
C ASP A 428 -21.09 19.10 -17.84
N SER A 429 -21.73 19.96 -18.66
CA SER A 429 -22.75 20.91 -18.18
C SER A 429 -23.94 20.19 -17.54
N ALA A 430 -24.44 19.12 -18.15
CA ALA A 430 -25.54 18.34 -17.58
C ALA A 430 -25.14 17.66 -16.25
N TYR A 431 -23.89 17.17 -16.16
CA TYR A 431 -23.35 16.57 -14.95
C TYR A 431 -23.22 17.59 -13.81
N GLU A 432 -22.68 18.78 -14.09
CA GLU A 432 -22.57 19.87 -13.12
C GLU A 432 -23.93 20.28 -12.55
N GLU A 433 -24.96 20.41 -13.40
CA GLU A 433 -26.32 20.69 -12.96
C GLU A 433 -26.87 19.59 -12.04
N LEU A 434 -26.64 18.32 -12.37
CA LEU A 434 -27.08 17.19 -11.55
C LEU A 434 -26.34 17.15 -10.19
N VAL A 435 -25.04 17.45 -10.18
CA VAL A 435 -24.23 17.53 -8.95
C VAL A 435 -24.73 18.66 -8.05
N ALA A 436 -25.01 19.84 -8.60
CA ALA A 436 -25.58 20.96 -7.85
C ALA A 436 -26.96 20.62 -7.25
N ARG A 437 -27.84 19.98 -8.03
CA ARG A 437 -29.16 19.51 -7.55
C ARG A 437 -29.03 18.46 -6.46
N ARG A 438 -28.09 17.51 -6.61
CA ARG A 438 -27.81 16.48 -5.60
C ARG A 438 -27.37 17.09 -4.28
N ALA A 439 -26.50 18.10 -4.32
CA ALA A 439 -26.06 18.82 -3.13
C ALA A 439 -27.25 19.52 -2.43
N ALA A 440 -28.05 20.28 -3.18
CA ALA A 440 -29.22 20.96 -2.64
C ALA A 440 -30.26 20.00 -2.03
N PHE A 441 -30.56 18.88 -2.71
CA PHE A 441 -31.46 17.86 -2.18
C PHE A 441 -30.87 17.12 -0.97
N GLY A 442 -29.55 16.92 -0.93
CA GLY A 442 -28.85 16.37 0.22
C GLY A 442 -29.00 17.26 1.46
N GLU A 443 -28.77 18.57 1.32
CA GLU A 443 -28.95 19.53 2.42
C GLU A 443 -30.40 19.58 2.93
N GLU A 444 -31.37 19.62 2.02
CA GLU A 444 -32.79 19.64 2.38
C GLU A 444 -33.22 18.34 3.08
N ARG A 445 -32.75 17.19 2.59
CA ARG A 445 -32.99 15.87 3.20
C ARG A 445 -32.46 15.82 4.64
N GLU A 446 -31.23 16.24 4.86
CA GLU A 446 -30.62 16.23 6.20
C GLU A 446 -31.32 17.21 7.15
N ARG A 447 -31.73 18.38 6.63
CA ARG A 447 -32.54 19.33 7.41
C ARG A 447 -33.85 18.69 7.86
N LEU A 448 -34.63 18.10 6.94
CA LEU A 448 -35.91 17.48 7.28
C LEU A 448 -35.75 16.28 8.23
N ARG A 449 -34.66 15.51 8.08
CA ARG A 449 -34.35 14.39 8.97
C ARG A 449 -34.05 14.86 10.39
N ARG A 450 -33.28 15.95 10.54
CA ARG A 450 -33.05 16.59 11.84
C ARG A 450 -34.34 17.12 12.46
N ASP A 451 -35.18 17.78 11.66
CA ASP A 451 -36.48 18.28 12.12
C ASP A 451 -37.39 17.12 12.59
N TYR A 452 -37.40 16.00 11.85
CA TYR A 452 -38.15 14.79 12.22
C TYR A 452 -37.68 14.18 13.55
N GLU A 453 -36.38 13.96 13.69
CA GLU A 453 -35.82 13.38 14.91
C GLU A 453 -36.01 14.30 16.13
N ARG A 454 -35.92 15.62 15.93
CA ARG A 454 -36.21 16.60 16.98
C ARG A 454 -37.67 16.53 17.43
N ALA A 455 -38.59 16.61 16.48
CA ALA A 455 -40.02 16.53 16.72
C ALA A 455 -40.38 15.24 17.48
N ARG A 456 -39.75 14.12 17.09
CA ARG A 456 -39.93 12.83 17.74
C ARG A 456 -39.41 12.77 19.17
N ARG A 457 -38.26 13.39 19.46
CA ARG A 457 -37.62 13.36 20.79
C ARG A 457 -38.24 14.33 21.79
N GLN A 458 -38.43 15.59 21.42
CA GLN A 458 -38.80 16.65 22.34
C GLN A 458 -40.32 16.78 22.56
N LYS A 459 -41.14 16.16 21.70
CA LYS A 459 -42.62 16.28 21.70
C LYS A 459 -43.12 17.74 21.74
N SER A 460 -42.30 18.67 21.24
CA SER A 460 -42.50 20.11 21.27
C SER A 460 -42.10 20.74 19.93
N ARG A 461 -42.82 21.78 19.49
CA ARG A 461 -42.56 22.53 18.25
C ARG A 461 -41.55 23.67 18.42
N VAL A 462 -40.92 23.77 19.59
CA VAL A 462 -39.87 24.78 19.84
C VAL A 462 -38.64 24.54 18.95
N THR A 463 -37.96 25.62 18.60
CA THR A 463 -36.75 25.58 17.76
C THR A 463 -35.50 25.17 18.57
N ASP A 464 -34.41 24.75 17.92
CA ASP A 464 -33.14 24.46 18.61
C ASP A 464 -32.65 25.67 19.38
N ALA A 465 -32.68 26.87 18.77
CA ALA A 465 -32.29 28.09 19.44
C ALA A 465 -33.10 28.35 20.73
N MET A 466 -34.38 27.95 20.76
CA MET A 466 -35.21 28.02 21.96
C MET A 466 -34.83 26.94 22.99
N ALA A 467 -34.64 25.70 22.55
CA ALA A 467 -34.22 24.60 23.43
C ALA A 467 -32.85 24.87 24.05
N ASP A 468 -31.86 25.29 23.25
CA ASP A 468 -30.51 25.65 23.68
C ASP A 468 -30.54 26.81 24.67
N ALA A 469 -31.34 27.86 24.39
CA ALA A 469 -31.52 28.98 25.31
C ALA A 469 -32.12 28.53 26.66
N ARG A 470 -33.10 27.62 26.64
CA ARG A 470 -33.67 27.04 27.86
C ARG A 470 -32.63 26.24 28.63
N ASP A 471 -31.82 25.43 27.96
CA ASP A 471 -30.77 24.62 28.59
C ASP A 471 -29.64 25.47 29.17
N LEU A 472 -29.30 26.60 28.53
CA LEU A 472 -28.37 27.59 29.09
C LEU A 472 -28.93 28.25 30.36
N ILE A 473 -30.21 28.65 30.34
CA ILE A 473 -30.87 29.24 31.51
C ILE A 473 -30.96 28.22 32.64
N ALA A 474 -31.41 26.99 32.35
CA ALA A 474 -31.50 25.88 33.31
C ALA A 474 -30.17 25.64 34.03
N ARG A 475 -29.08 25.53 33.25
CA ARG A 475 -27.72 25.38 33.78
C ARG A 475 -27.27 26.56 34.65
N ALA A 476 -27.52 27.80 34.20
CA ALA A 476 -27.13 28.98 34.95
C ALA A 476 -27.93 29.12 36.27
N THR A 477 -29.22 28.76 36.26
CA THR A 477 -30.09 28.93 37.42
C THR A 477 -30.03 27.76 38.40
N GLY A 478 -29.64 26.58 37.91
CA GLY A 478 -29.70 25.30 38.64
C GLY A 478 -31.10 24.69 38.66
N LEU A 479 -31.95 25.03 37.68
CA LEU A 479 -33.33 24.54 37.57
C LEU A 479 -33.41 23.44 36.51
N ASP A 480 -34.40 22.56 36.63
CA ASP A 480 -34.66 21.56 35.58
C ASP A 480 -35.30 22.24 34.34
N ALA A 481 -35.00 21.74 33.14
CA ALA A 481 -35.60 22.28 31.91
C ALA A 481 -37.14 22.17 31.90
N ALA A 482 -37.72 21.18 32.59
CA ALA A 482 -39.17 21.05 32.75
C ALA A 482 -39.79 22.14 33.64
N GLU A 483 -39.00 22.78 34.53
CA GLU A 483 -39.44 23.91 35.35
C GLU A 483 -39.40 25.25 34.59
N LEU A 484 -38.89 25.24 33.36
CA LEU A 484 -38.72 26.41 32.49
C LEU A 484 -39.47 26.24 31.15
N PRO A 485 -40.78 25.90 31.15
CA PRO A 485 -41.51 25.69 29.92
C PRO A 485 -41.69 27.01 29.15
N TYR A 486 -41.60 26.93 27.82
CA TYR A 486 -42.09 28.02 26.97
C TYR A 486 -43.61 28.02 26.95
N VAL A 487 -44.22 29.20 26.86
CA VAL A 487 -45.67 29.35 26.70
C VAL A 487 -46.19 28.54 25.50
N ALA A 488 -45.44 28.50 24.40
CA ALA A 488 -45.79 27.74 23.20
C ALA A 488 -45.95 26.22 23.43
N GLU A 489 -45.32 25.68 24.48
CA GLU A 489 -45.36 24.25 24.84
C GLU A 489 -46.57 23.88 25.70
N LEU A 490 -47.26 24.88 26.25
CA LEU A 490 -48.37 24.72 27.19
C LEU A 490 -49.75 24.95 26.55
N MET A 491 -49.79 25.32 25.27
CA MET A 491 -51.03 25.54 24.53
C MET A 491 -50.98 24.99 23.11
N ASP A 492 -52.13 24.61 22.60
CA ASP A 492 -52.32 24.14 21.23
C ASP A 492 -53.72 24.50 20.72
N VAL A 493 -53.93 24.39 19.42
CA VAL A 493 -55.25 24.56 18.80
C VAL A 493 -56.10 23.32 19.09
N LYS A 494 -57.40 23.50 19.36
CA LYS A 494 -58.35 22.38 19.38
C LYS A 494 -58.41 21.71 18.00
N GLU A 495 -58.54 20.39 17.95
CA GLU A 495 -58.46 19.61 16.70
C GLU A 495 -59.51 20.01 15.65
N ASN A 496 -60.70 20.41 16.09
CA ASN A 496 -61.79 20.87 15.23
C ASN A 496 -61.62 22.33 14.75
N GLU A 497 -60.60 23.05 15.23
CA GLU A 497 -60.37 24.47 14.95
C GLU A 497 -59.01 24.72 14.27
N GLU A 498 -58.37 23.67 13.74
CA GLU A 498 -57.04 23.71 13.09
C GLU A 498 -56.88 24.79 12.01
N ARG A 499 -57.98 25.18 11.35
CA ARG A 499 -57.99 26.31 10.39
C ARG A 499 -57.45 27.62 10.97
N TRP A 500 -57.51 27.80 12.30
CA TRP A 500 -57.05 28.99 13.02
C TRP A 500 -55.59 28.90 13.48
N ARG A 501 -54.84 27.82 13.16
CA ARG A 501 -53.46 27.66 13.63
C ARG A 501 -52.53 28.78 13.18
N THR A 502 -52.69 29.27 11.96
CA THR A 502 -51.90 30.40 11.45
C THR A 502 -52.19 31.67 12.25
N ALA A 503 -53.48 32.01 12.38
CA ALA A 503 -53.95 33.11 13.22
C ALA A 503 -53.41 33.05 14.66
N MET A 504 -53.42 31.87 15.29
CA MET A 504 -52.88 31.67 16.64
C MET A 504 -51.39 31.91 16.74
N ASN A 505 -50.62 31.39 15.76
CA ASN A 505 -49.19 31.62 15.74
C ASN A 505 -48.91 33.13 15.67
N VAL A 506 -49.61 33.88 14.82
CA VAL A 506 -49.44 35.33 14.69
C VAL A 506 -49.88 36.08 15.95
N ALA A 507 -51.09 35.82 16.45
CA ALA A 507 -51.69 36.57 17.56
C ALA A 507 -50.93 36.38 18.88
N TYR A 508 -50.51 35.15 19.17
CA TYR A 508 -49.81 34.79 20.40
C TYR A 508 -48.28 34.76 20.24
N ALA A 509 -47.72 35.11 19.07
CA ALA A 509 -46.27 35.20 18.85
C ALA A 509 -45.51 35.95 19.96
N PRO A 510 -45.99 37.12 20.46
CA PRO A 510 -45.24 37.89 21.44
C PRO A 510 -45.07 37.18 22.79
N ILE A 511 -46.01 36.29 23.15
CA ILE A 511 -45.97 35.55 24.41
C ILE A 511 -45.43 34.13 24.24
N ALA A 512 -45.58 33.52 23.07
CA ALA A 512 -45.20 32.13 22.77
C ALA A 512 -43.76 31.76 23.14
N GLN A 513 -42.80 32.66 22.91
CA GLN A 513 -41.37 32.45 23.20
C GLN A 513 -40.96 32.86 24.63
N THR A 514 -41.91 33.12 25.52
CA THR A 514 -41.62 33.48 26.92
C THR A 514 -41.46 32.22 27.75
N ILE A 515 -40.36 32.13 28.51
CA ILE A 515 -40.16 31.09 29.52
C ILE A 515 -40.95 31.45 30.77
N LEU A 516 -41.73 30.52 31.30
CA LEU A 516 -42.42 30.70 32.57
C LEU A 516 -41.57 30.16 33.71
N VAL A 517 -41.50 30.92 34.80
CA VAL A 517 -40.72 30.59 35.99
C VAL A 517 -41.61 30.75 37.21
N ASP A 518 -41.61 29.78 38.12
CA ASP A 518 -42.32 29.92 39.38
C ASP A 518 -41.72 31.09 40.20
N ARG A 519 -42.57 31.96 40.71
CA ARG A 519 -42.19 33.15 41.49
C ARG A 519 -41.30 32.81 42.70
N ARG A 520 -41.35 31.59 43.23
CA ARG A 520 -40.45 31.12 44.29
C ARG A 520 -38.95 31.22 43.92
N HIS A 521 -38.63 31.24 42.62
CA HIS A 521 -37.26 31.34 42.12
C HIS A 521 -36.84 32.77 41.75
N GLU A 522 -37.69 33.79 41.98
CA GLU A 522 -37.44 35.17 41.54
C GLU A 522 -36.12 35.75 42.12
N ALA A 523 -35.82 35.45 43.39
CA ALA A 523 -34.63 35.93 44.06
C ALA A 523 -33.34 35.41 43.39
N GLY A 524 -32.53 36.32 42.83
CA GLY A 524 -31.23 36.00 42.24
C GLY A 524 -31.26 35.39 40.83
N PHE A 525 -32.43 35.08 40.28
CA PHE A 525 -32.56 34.48 38.94
C PHE A 525 -31.97 35.36 37.84
N ALA A 526 -32.33 36.65 37.82
CA ALA A 526 -31.85 37.58 36.79
C ALA A 526 -30.33 37.75 36.82
N ALA A 527 -29.71 37.73 38.01
CA ALA A 527 -28.26 37.78 38.17
C ALA A 527 -27.58 36.54 37.57
N LYS A 528 -28.13 35.34 37.83
CA LYS A 528 -27.62 34.08 37.26
C LYS A 528 -27.74 34.05 35.72
N VAL A 529 -28.89 34.47 35.17
CA VAL A 529 -29.08 34.56 33.71
C VAL A 529 -28.15 35.59 33.07
N SER A 530 -27.81 36.66 33.79
CA SER A 530 -26.89 37.70 33.30
C SER A 530 -25.46 37.19 33.10
N ALA A 531 -25.05 36.11 33.78
CA ALA A 531 -23.74 35.50 33.61
C ALA A 531 -23.59 34.70 32.28
N ILE A 532 -24.69 34.44 31.57
CA ILE A 532 -24.66 33.76 30.27
C ILE A 532 -24.11 34.72 29.22
N ASP A 533 -23.17 34.27 28.39
CA ASP A 533 -22.63 35.04 27.26
C ASP A 533 -23.75 35.47 26.29
N PRO A 534 -23.91 36.78 25.99
CA PRO A 534 -24.89 37.26 25.02
C PRO A 534 -24.75 36.67 23.61
N THR A 535 -23.56 36.27 23.18
CA THR A 535 -23.32 35.68 21.86
C THR A 535 -23.92 34.29 21.71
N HIS A 536 -24.14 33.58 22.82
CA HIS A 536 -24.73 32.25 22.85
C HIS A 536 -26.28 32.26 22.97
N MET A 537 -26.89 33.42 23.21
CA MET A 537 -28.35 33.53 23.37
C MET A 537 -28.88 34.87 22.84
N ILE A 538 -29.47 34.83 21.65
CA ILE A 538 -29.95 36.00 20.90
C ILE A 538 -31.10 36.74 21.61
N ARG A 539 -31.97 36.03 22.35
CA ARG A 539 -33.14 36.61 23.03
C ARG A 539 -33.35 36.00 24.40
N ARG A 540 -33.64 36.84 25.41
CA ARG A 540 -33.96 36.42 26.78
C ARG A 540 -35.34 36.97 27.18
N THR A 541 -36.35 36.11 27.20
CA THR A 541 -37.71 36.53 27.64
C THR A 541 -38.22 35.51 28.65
N TRP A 542 -38.38 35.94 29.90
CA TRP A 542 -38.95 35.11 30.97
C TRP A 542 -39.99 35.89 31.76
N ARG A 543 -40.88 35.17 32.45
CA ARG A 543 -41.92 35.74 33.30
C ARG A 543 -42.06 34.94 34.58
N PHE A 544 -41.99 35.63 35.72
CA PHE A 544 -42.33 35.02 37.01
C PHE A 544 -43.85 34.96 37.18
N VAL A 545 -44.34 33.79 37.58
CA VAL A 545 -45.76 33.49 37.79
C VAL A 545 -45.94 32.87 39.16
N ASP A 546 -46.91 33.37 39.94
CA ASP A 546 -47.28 32.76 41.21
C ASP A 546 -48.22 31.57 40.95
N THR A 547 -47.66 30.37 41.01
CA THR A 547 -48.37 29.10 40.72
C THR A 547 -49.40 28.71 41.79
N ARG A 548 -49.44 29.42 42.92
CA ARG A 548 -50.40 29.18 44.01
C ARG A 548 -51.72 29.92 43.82
N GLN A 549 -51.77 30.85 42.86
CA GLN A 549 -52.99 31.60 42.55
C GLN A 549 -53.76 30.92 41.43
N THR A 550 -55.03 30.63 41.68
CA THR A 550 -55.95 30.19 40.62
C THR A 550 -56.55 31.43 39.98
N HIS A 551 -56.31 31.60 38.69
CA HIS A 551 -56.94 32.64 37.90
C HIS A 551 -58.18 32.05 37.20
N ASP A 552 -59.34 32.70 37.35
CA ASP A 552 -60.57 32.33 36.65
C ASP A 552 -60.70 33.25 35.42
N ALA A 553 -60.62 32.65 34.23
CA ALA A 553 -60.79 33.34 32.97
C ALA A 553 -61.78 32.56 32.12
N LYS A 554 -62.88 33.22 31.75
CA LYS A 554 -63.87 32.67 30.83
C LYS A 554 -63.48 33.04 29.40
N SER A 555 -63.21 32.05 28.57
CA SER A 555 -63.08 32.27 27.14
C SER A 555 -64.46 32.57 26.55
N GLU A 556 -64.56 33.66 25.81
CA GLU A 556 -65.78 34.06 25.11
C GLU A 556 -65.89 33.33 23.76
N GLU A 557 -67.07 32.83 23.43
CA GLU A 557 -67.33 32.19 22.14
C GLU A 557 -67.11 33.19 21.00
N GLY A 558 -66.46 32.76 19.91
CA GLY A 558 -66.08 33.63 18.80
C GLY A 558 -64.70 34.30 18.95
N TRP A 559 -64.03 34.16 20.09
CA TRP A 559 -62.66 34.64 20.28
C TRP A 559 -61.61 33.55 20.09
N LEU A 560 -60.38 33.93 19.76
CA LEU A 560 -59.27 33.02 19.50
C LEU A 560 -58.90 32.18 20.72
N SER A 561 -59.03 32.73 21.94
CA SER A 561 -58.80 31.99 23.19
C SER A 561 -59.75 30.81 23.38
N SER A 562 -61.00 30.89 22.91
CA SER A 562 -61.98 29.79 22.98
C SER A 562 -61.60 28.58 22.12
N LYS A 563 -60.68 28.76 21.17
CA LYS A 563 -60.20 27.74 20.24
C LYS A 563 -58.92 27.04 20.72
N LEU A 564 -58.34 27.48 21.83
CA LEU A 564 -57.15 26.89 22.43
C LEU A 564 -57.50 25.71 23.36
N ARG A 565 -56.58 24.76 23.44
CA ARG A 565 -56.45 23.76 24.51
C ARG A 565 -55.12 23.96 25.22
N TYR A 566 -55.06 23.62 26.50
CA TYR A 566 -53.89 23.85 27.35
C TYR A 566 -53.40 22.54 27.98
N ARG A 567 -52.14 22.51 28.41
CA ARG A 567 -51.59 21.45 29.26
C ARG A 567 -52.08 21.64 30.70
N GLU A 568 -53.18 20.98 31.04
CA GLU A 568 -53.83 21.11 32.36
C GLU A 568 -52.99 20.57 33.52
N ASP A 569 -52.00 19.72 33.23
CA ASP A 569 -51.01 19.20 34.18
C ASP A 569 -49.93 20.24 34.54
N SER A 570 -49.84 21.36 33.81
CA SER A 570 -48.87 22.41 34.09
C SER A 570 -49.32 23.35 35.22
N PRO A 571 -48.45 23.69 36.19
CA PRO A 571 -48.77 24.66 37.25
C PRO A 571 -49.01 26.09 36.71
N PHE A 572 -48.67 26.35 35.45
CA PHE A 572 -48.86 27.65 34.80
C PHE A 572 -50.16 27.75 33.99
N ALA A 573 -50.97 26.68 33.92
CA ALA A 573 -52.14 26.61 33.03
C ALA A 573 -53.19 27.69 33.33
N SER A 574 -53.49 27.96 34.60
CA SER A 574 -54.47 28.98 35.02
C SER A 574 -54.05 30.39 34.59
N TRP A 575 -52.77 30.72 34.79
CA TRP A 575 -52.20 31.98 34.34
C TRP A 575 -52.24 32.10 32.83
N LEU A 576 -51.85 31.05 32.10
CA LEU A 576 -51.82 31.07 30.65
C LEU A 576 -53.21 31.31 30.06
N LYS A 577 -54.25 30.62 30.54
CA LYS A 577 -55.65 30.84 30.15
C LYS A 577 -56.09 32.29 30.30
N THR A 578 -55.67 32.93 31.39
CA THR A 578 -55.98 34.34 31.67
C THR A 578 -55.23 35.27 30.74
N GLN A 579 -53.98 34.97 30.41
CA GLN A 579 -53.21 35.81 29.47
C GLN A 579 -53.76 35.70 28.06
N THR A 580 -54.04 34.49 27.58
CA THR A 580 -54.57 34.28 26.22
C THR A 580 -55.96 34.88 26.03
N ALA A 581 -56.78 34.95 27.08
CA ALA A 581 -58.08 35.62 27.07
C ALA A 581 -58.03 37.14 27.37
N SER A 582 -56.83 37.71 27.59
CA SER A 582 -56.71 39.14 27.87
C SER A 582 -56.89 39.98 26.60
N GLN A 583 -57.39 41.21 26.75
CA GLN A 583 -57.53 42.18 25.64
C GLN A 583 -56.23 42.43 24.87
N ARG A 584 -55.07 42.17 25.49
CA ARG A 584 -53.75 42.32 24.88
C ARG A 584 -53.42 41.22 23.87
N TYR A 585 -53.94 40.01 24.05
CA TYR A 585 -53.54 38.82 23.28
C TYR A 585 -54.69 38.17 22.52
N ASP A 586 -55.89 38.18 23.08
CA ASP A 586 -57.06 37.62 22.42
C ASP A 586 -57.53 38.47 21.24
N ALA A 587 -58.23 37.85 20.31
CA ALA A 587 -58.79 38.50 19.14
C ALA A 587 -60.09 37.82 18.70
N ALA A 588 -61.08 38.61 18.30
CA ALA A 588 -62.31 38.13 17.71
C ALA A 588 -62.01 37.48 16.35
N CYS A 589 -62.45 36.23 16.18
CA CYS A 589 -62.31 35.49 14.94
C CYS A 589 -63.34 35.99 13.91
N VAL A 590 -62.88 36.57 12.81
CA VAL A 590 -63.73 37.12 11.77
C VAL A 590 -63.36 36.57 10.39
N ASP A 591 -64.34 36.46 9.50
CA ASP A 591 -64.09 36.09 8.10
C ASP A 591 -63.53 37.27 7.29
N ALA A 592 -63.90 38.51 7.67
CA ALA A 592 -63.38 39.77 7.12
C ALA A 592 -63.17 40.79 8.24
N ILE A 593 -62.08 41.57 8.17
CA ILE A 593 -61.82 42.66 9.12
C ILE A 593 -62.86 43.77 8.91
N ASP A 594 -63.51 44.21 10.00
CA ASP A 594 -64.46 45.32 10.00
C ASP A 594 -63.78 46.56 10.58
N ASP A 595 -63.74 47.63 9.78
CA ASP A 595 -63.05 48.83 10.22
C ASP A 595 -63.77 49.63 11.32
N ALA A 596 -65.08 49.44 11.44
CA ALA A 596 -65.92 50.12 12.43
C ALA A 596 -65.89 49.46 13.81
N ASP A 597 -65.42 48.21 13.91
CA ASP A 597 -65.28 47.49 15.16
C ASP A 597 -63.95 47.86 15.84
N GLU A 598 -64.03 48.39 17.06
CA GLU A 598 -62.85 48.78 17.84
C GLU A 598 -62.15 47.58 18.51
N ARG A 599 -62.80 46.39 18.51
CA ARG A 599 -62.21 45.17 19.08
C ARG A 599 -61.01 44.70 18.25
N ARG A 600 -60.12 43.95 18.90
CA ARG A 600 -59.03 43.27 18.19
C ARG A 600 -59.61 42.11 17.38
N GLN A 601 -59.34 42.08 16.08
CA GLN A 601 -59.88 41.09 15.13
C GLN A 601 -58.76 40.30 14.47
N VAL A 602 -59.04 39.04 14.10
CA VAL A 602 -58.12 38.17 13.37
C VAL A 602 -58.84 37.31 12.34
N GLN A 603 -58.25 37.18 11.16
CA GLN A 603 -58.67 36.22 10.12
C GLN A 603 -57.84 34.93 10.18
N ALA A 604 -58.37 33.84 9.63
CA ALA A 604 -57.74 32.51 9.69
C ALA A 604 -56.34 32.46 9.06
N ASP A 605 -56.08 33.30 8.05
CA ASP A 605 -54.79 33.43 7.36
C ASP A 605 -53.72 34.19 8.17
N GLY A 606 -54.10 34.77 9.31
CA GLY A 606 -53.20 35.50 10.21
C GLY A 606 -53.19 37.02 10.06
N GLN A 607 -54.10 37.62 9.27
CA GLN A 607 -54.30 39.07 9.29
C GLN A 607 -54.92 39.51 10.64
N ILE A 608 -54.32 40.50 11.30
CA ILE A 608 -54.77 41.03 12.60
C ILE A 608 -55.01 42.55 12.49
N LYS A 609 -56.09 43.03 13.12
CA LYS A 609 -56.34 44.45 13.40
C LYS A 609 -56.50 44.68 14.90
N SER A 610 -55.86 45.72 15.44
CA SER A 610 -55.99 46.17 16.82
C SER A 610 -55.96 47.70 16.88
N GLY A 611 -57.13 48.32 17.09
CA GLY A 611 -57.26 49.78 17.04
C GLY A 611 -56.76 50.35 15.70
N ALA A 612 -55.81 51.29 15.76
CA ALA A 612 -55.20 51.93 14.60
C ALA A 612 -54.09 51.09 13.92
N HIS A 613 -53.78 49.88 14.41
CA HIS A 613 -52.70 49.04 13.90
C HIS A 613 -53.25 47.79 13.20
N GLY A 614 -52.77 47.53 11.97
CA GLY A 614 -53.02 46.30 11.21
C GLY A 614 -51.71 45.58 10.88
N PHE A 615 -51.75 44.25 10.81
CA PHE A 615 -50.61 43.41 10.45
C PHE A 615 -51.06 42.21 9.60
N HIS A 616 -50.38 41.98 8.49
CA HIS A 616 -50.51 40.76 7.68
C HIS A 616 -49.10 40.29 7.29
N GLY A 617 -48.74 39.07 7.66
CA GLY A 617 -47.43 38.53 7.31
C GLY A 617 -47.06 37.28 8.09
N THR A 618 -46.96 36.16 7.38
CA THR A 618 -46.49 34.86 7.89
C THR A 618 -45.06 34.53 7.42
N LYS A 619 -44.49 35.37 6.54
CA LYS A 619 -43.18 35.14 5.92
C LYS A 619 -42.05 35.24 6.94
N GLY A 620 -41.26 34.15 7.07
CA GLY A 620 -40.17 34.05 8.05
C GLY A 620 -40.61 33.65 9.45
N MET A 621 -41.92 33.45 9.67
CA MET A 621 -42.43 32.99 10.96
C MET A 621 -42.26 31.49 11.11
N THR A 622 -41.59 31.05 12.18
CA THR A 622 -41.56 29.62 12.54
C THR A 622 -42.72 29.33 13.50
N PRO A 623 -43.68 28.46 13.14
CA PRO A 623 -44.81 28.16 13.99
C PRO A 623 -44.38 27.27 15.17
N VAL A 624 -44.24 27.87 16.35
CA VAL A 624 -43.76 27.19 17.57
C VAL A 624 -44.90 26.73 18.48
N ILE A 625 -46.13 27.19 18.26
CA ILE A 625 -47.29 26.83 19.08
C ILE A 625 -47.89 25.51 18.62
N GLY A 626 -48.01 24.57 19.56
CA GLY A 626 -48.80 23.37 19.43
C GLY A 626 -48.13 22.09 19.91
N PHE A 627 -48.95 21.09 20.20
CA PHE A 627 -48.47 19.79 20.62
C PHE A 627 -48.05 18.98 19.41
N ILE A 628 -47.02 18.16 19.59
CA ILE A 628 -46.64 17.17 18.59
C ILE A 628 -47.59 15.99 18.71
N ASN A 629 -48.45 15.81 17.71
CA ASN A 629 -49.29 14.64 17.55
C ASN A 629 -48.69 13.66 16.53
N GLU A 630 -49.21 12.44 16.50
CA GLU A 630 -48.76 11.40 15.57
C GLU A 630 -48.96 11.83 14.11
N THR A 631 -50.01 12.59 13.81
CA THR A 631 -50.30 13.14 12.47
C THR A 631 -49.19 14.06 11.97
N TYR A 632 -48.68 14.97 12.82
CA TYR A 632 -47.58 15.87 12.47
C TYR A 632 -46.27 15.10 12.23
N LEU A 633 -45.98 14.10 13.08
CA LEU A 633 -44.82 13.23 12.87
C LEU A 633 -44.94 12.40 11.59
N ALA A 634 -46.14 11.92 11.25
CA ALA A 634 -46.40 11.19 10.01
C ALA A 634 -46.18 12.08 8.78
N GLN A 635 -46.69 13.31 8.78
CA GLN A 635 -46.46 14.28 7.70
C GLN A 635 -44.97 14.60 7.52
N LEU A 636 -44.23 14.77 8.62
CA LEU A 636 -42.80 15.07 8.57
C LEU A 636 -41.98 13.86 8.07
N ARG A 637 -42.36 12.64 8.47
CA ARG A 637 -41.79 11.38 7.94
C ARG A 637 -42.05 11.24 6.43
N GLU A 638 -43.26 11.55 5.96
CA GLU A 638 -43.59 11.50 4.53
C GLU A 638 -42.74 12.49 3.72
N ARG A 639 -42.54 13.70 4.25
CA ARG A 639 -41.65 14.72 3.64
C ARG A 639 -40.20 14.23 3.54
N VAL A 640 -39.67 13.60 4.59
CA VAL A 640 -38.34 12.98 4.58
C VAL A 640 -38.27 11.90 3.51
N SER A 641 -39.22 10.96 3.49
CA SER A 641 -39.25 9.86 2.51
C SER A 641 -39.40 10.32 1.07
N ARG A 642 -40.16 11.40 0.82
CA ARG A 642 -40.26 12.03 -0.50
C ARG A 642 -38.91 12.58 -0.95
N LYS A 643 -38.23 13.32 -0.07
CA LYS A 643 -36.91 13.91 -0.36
C LYS A 643 -35.80 12.87 -0.49
N GLU A 644 -35.86 11.77 0.24
CA GLU A 644 -34.97 10.62 0.07
C GLU A 644 -35.10 10.01 -1.34
N ARG A 645 -36.33 9.87 -1.85
CA ARG A 645 -36.56 9.38 -3.22
C ARG A 645 -36.05 10.35 -4.28
N GLU A 646 -36.31 11.65 -4.13
CA GLU A 646 -35.79 12.69 -5.03
C GLU A 646 -34.25 12.70 -5.04
N TYR A 647 -33.61 12.57 -3.88
CA TYR A 647 -32.16 12.46 -3.78
C TYR A 647 -31.62 11.21 -4.50
N ALA A 648 -32.25 10.06 -4.29
CA ALA A 648 -31.82 8.80 -4.91
C ALA A 648 -31.92 8.82 -6.44
N ASP A 649 -32.99 9.41 -6.99
CA ASP A 649 -33.13 9.60 -8.44
C ASP A 649 -31.98 10.44 -9.03
N VAL A 650 -31.70 11.60 -8.41
CA VAL A 650 -30.63 12.49 -8.89
C VAL A 650 -29.25 11.85 -8.71
N ASP A 651 -29.02 11.10 -7.63
CA ASP A 651 -27.76 10.35 -7.40
C ASP A 651 -27.53 9.29 -8.49
N GLN A 652 -28.59 8.54 -8.85
CA GLN A 652 -28.52 7.57 -9.95
C GLN A 652 -28.22 8.26 -11.29
N ARG A 653 -28.86 9.40 -11.57
CA ARG A 653 -28.62 10.18 -12.79
C ARG A 653 -27.21 10.76 -12.85
N CYS A 654 -26.64 11.22 -11.73
CA CYS A 654 -25.23 11.60 -11.64
C CYS A 654 -24.31 10.43 -12.02
N GLY A 655 -24.62 9.23 -11.50
CA GLY A 655 -23.88 8.02 -11.81
C GLY A 655 -23.96 7.63 -13.29
N GLN A 656 -25.12 7.82 -13.93
CA GLN A 656 -25.28 7.58 -15.37
C GLN A 656 -24.49 8.59 -16.21
N ALA A 657 -24.64 9.89 -15.94
CA ALA A 657 -23.93 10.94 -16.67
C ALA A 657 -22.39 10.77 -16.58
N LYS A 658 -21.88 10.33 -15.42
CA LYS A 658 -20.46 10.00 -15.27
C LYS A 658 -20.03 8.83 -16.16
N ARG A 659 -20.83 7.76 -16.24
CA ARG A 659 -20.56 6.63 -17.15
C ARG A 659 -20.61 7.05 -18.61
N ASP A 660 -21.52 7.95 -18.96
CA ASP A 660 -21.63 8.48 -20.34
C ASP A 660 -20.40 9.32 -20.72
N LEU A 661 -19.84 10.10 -19.78
CA LEU A 661 -18.57 10.81 -19.95
C LEU A 661 -17.38 9.87 -20.11
N GLU A 662 -17.30 8.81 -19.29
CA GLU A 662 -16.27 7.77 -19.40
C GLU A 662 -16.34 7.05 -20.75
N LEU A 663 -17.55 6.67 -21.17
CA LEU A 663 -17.80 6.05 -22.49
C LEU A 663 -17.38 6.99 -23.64
N LEU A 664 -17.75 8.27 -23.58
CA LEU A 664 -17.37 9.25 -24.60
C LEU A 664 -15.84 9.43 -24.68
N HIS A 665 -15.15 9.40 -23.54
CA HIS A 665 -13.69 9.43 -23.50
C HIS A 665 -13.07 8.17 -24.13
N ASP A 666 -13.61 7.00 -23.81
CA ASP A 666 -13.14 5.74 -24.39
C ASP A 666 -13.42 5.67 -25.91
N GLU A 667 -14.56 6.18 -26.38
CA GLU A 667 -14.87 6.34 -27.81
C GLU A 667 -13.81 7.21 -28.52
N ARG A 668 -13.41 8.33 -27.90
CA ARG A 668 -12.38 9.22 -28.44
C ARG A 668 -11.01 8.56 -28.49
N ALA A 669 -10.61 7.90 -27.39
CA ALA A 669 -9.35 7.18 -27.32
C ALA A 669 -9.28 6.03 -28.34
N LEU A 670 -10.41 5.36 -28.62
CA LEU A 670 -10.51 4.37 -29.67
C LEU A 670 -10.34 5.02 -31.06
N ALA A 671 -11.05 6.12 -31.33
CA ALA A 671 -10.93 6.85 -32.59
C ALA A 671 -9.48 7.27 -32.88
N ASP A 672 -8.79 7.83 -31.89
CA ASP A 672 -7.39 8.23 -32.01
C ASP A 672 -6.45 7.03 -32.25
N ALA A 673 -6.73 5.88 -31.61
CA ALA A 673 -5.93 4.67 -31.77
C ALA A 673 -6.06 4.01 -33.16
N VAL A 674 -7.18 4.19 -33.85
CA VAL A 674 -7.45 3.54 -35.15
C VAL A 674 -7.33 4.46 -36.36
N ALA A 675 -7.24 5.78 -36.16
CA ALA A 675 -7.27 6.78 -37.24
C ALA A 675 -6.30 6.43 -38.39
N ASP A 676 -5.04 6.17 -38.06
CA ASP A 676 -3.98 5.89 -39.04
C ASP A 676 -3.64 4.39 -39.15
N MET A 677 -4.46 3.50 -38.59
CA MET A 677 -4.19 2.05 -38.57
C MET A 677 -4.79 1.36 -39.81
N PRO A 678 -3.96 0.87 -40.76
CA PRO A 678 -4.45 0.12 -41.92
C PRO A 678 -4.88 -1.30 -41.52
N TRP A 679 -5.81 -1.89 -42.28
CA TRP A 679 -6.35 -3.23 -42.00
C TRP A 679 -5.27 -4.32 -41.84
N ARG A 680 -4.20 -4.25 -42.65
CA ARG A 680 -3.06 -5.18 -42.60
C ARG A 680 -2.41 -5.32 -41.22
N GLU A 681 -2.52 -4.31 -40.36
CA GLU A 681 -1.95 -4.34 -39.00
C GLU A 681 -2.76 -5.17 -38.00
N ILE A 682 -3.99 -5.55 -38.36
CA ILE A 682 -4.90 -6.36 -37.54
C ILE A 682 -5.44 -7.58 -38.30
N ASP A 683 -5.04 -7.78 -39.56
CA ASP A 683 -5.39 -8.94 -40.38
C ASP A 683 -4.54 -10.16 -40.01
N VAL A 684 -4.99 -10.88 -38.99
CA VAL A 684 -4.34 -12.13 -38.53
C VAL A 684 -4.42 -13.21 -39.60
N PHE A 685 -5.48 -13.22 -40.42
CA PHE A 685 -5.68 -14.25 -41.44
C PHE A 685 -4.64 -14.14 -42.56
N ALA A 686 -4.41 -12.92 -43.08
CA ALA A 686 -3.37 -12.68 -44.07
C ALA A 686 -1.97 -13.01 -43.54
N ALA A 687 -1.69 -12.68 -42.27
CA ALA A 687 -0.41 -13.00 -41.65
C ALA A 687 -0.20 -14.52 -41.44
N GLU A 688 -1.25 -15.26 -41.07
CA GLU A 688 -1.23 -16.73 -40.96
C GLU A 688 -1.01 -17.38 -42.33
N LYS A 689 -1.70 -16.91 -43.36
CA LYS A 689 -1.55 -17.42 -44.73
C LYS A 689 -0.11 -17.28 -45.24
N LEU A 690 0.53 -16.12 -45.03
CA LEU A 690 1.93 -15.91 -45.42
C LEU A 690 2.89 -16.86 -44.70
N VAL A 691 2.66 -17.11 -43.41
CA VAL A 691 3.46 -18.08 -42.64
C VAL A 691 3.33 -19.48 -43.21
N ASP A 692 2.12 -19.90 -43.58
CA ASP A 692 1.87 -21.24 -44.13
C ASP A 692 2.39 -21.40 -45.57
N GLU A 693 2.31 -20.36 -46.40
CA GLU A 693 2.93 -20.33 -47.73
C GLU A 693 4.45 -20.49 -47.65
N LEU A 694 5.13 -19.75 -46.75
CA LEU A 694 6.58 -19.85 -46.54
C LEU A 694 6.99 -21.22 -45.99
N LYS A 695 6.24 -21.79 -45.04
CA LYS A 695 6.47 -23.17 -44.58
C LYS A 695 6.36 -24.17 -45.72
N THR A 696 5.29 -24.10 -46.51
CA THR A 696 5.05 -25.02 -47.63
C THR A 696 6.18 -24.94 -48.67
N GLN A 697 6.71 -23.74 -48.93
CA GLN A 697 7.86 -23.56 -49.82
C GLN A 697 9.16 -24.16 -49.24
N ILE A 698 9.42 -23.98 -47.94
CA ILE A 698 10.58 -24.58 -47.25
C ILE A 698 10.48 -26.10 -47.26
N ASP A 699 9.33 -26.65 -46.87
CA ASP A 699 9.10 -28.10 -46.80
C ASP A 699 9.26 -28.75 -48.18
N ARG A 700 8.87 -28.06 -49.26
CA ARG A 700 9.07 -28.52 -50.64
C ARG A 700 10.54 -28.59 -51.05
N ILE A 701 11.37 -27.64 -50.60
CA ILE A 701 12.81 -27.61 -50.90
C ILE A 701 13.57 -28.62 -50.03
N GLU A 702 13.22 -28.74 -48.75
CA GLU A 702 13.85 -29.70 -47.84
C GLU A 702 13.43 -31.16 -48.10
N GLY A 703 12.25 -31.36 -48.69
CA GLY A 703 11.73 -32.66 -49.09
C GLY A 703 12.34 -33.25 -50.37
N ASP A 704 13.28 -32.56 -51.03
CA ASP A 704 13.95 -33.07 -52.23
C ASP A 704 14.92 -34.23 -51.89
N PRO A 705 14.65 -35.47 -52.35
CA PRO A 705 15.50 -36.63 -52.09
C PRO A 705 16.95 -36.47 -52.60
N GLU A 706 17.18 -35.67 -53.64
CA GLU A 706 18.52 -35.44 -54.20
C GLU A 706 19.36 -34.56 -53.25
N LEU A 707 18.77 -33.55 -52.61
CA LEU A 707 19.46 -32.72 -51.62
C LEU A 707 19.84 -33.50 -50.36
N LYS A 708 18.95 -34.40 -49.91
CA LYS A 708 19.22 -35.25 -48.73
C LYS A 708 20.37 -36.23 -48.98
N THR A 709 20.36 -36.91 -50.12
CA THR A 709 21.41 -37.88 -50.49
C THR A 709 22.76 -37.22 -50.71
N LEU A 710 22.80 -36.02 -51.31
CA LEU A 710 24.05 -35.26 -51.49
C LEU A 710 24.64 -34.75 -50.16
N ARG A 711 23.80 -34.33 -49.19
CA ARG A 711 24.26 -33.94 -47.84
C ARG A 711 24.83 -35.12 -47.06
N GLU A 712 24.15 -36.27 -47.06
CA GLU A 712 24.65 -37.50 -46.42
C GLU A 712 25.97 -37.97 -47.05
N ARG A 713 26.12 -37.81 -48.37
CA ARG A 713 27.36 -38.15 -49.08
C ARG A 713 28.51 -37.20 -48.74
N LEU A 714 28.24 -35.91 -48.58
CA LEU A 714 29.23 -34.90 -48.18
C LEU A 714 29.77 -35.18 -46.76
N ASP A 715 28.88 -35.48 -45.81
CA ASP A 715 29.25 -35.79 -44.42
C ASP A 715 30.13 -37.05 -44.35
N GLU A 716 29.81 -38.07 -45.14
CA GLU A 716 30.61 -39.30 -45.20
C GLU A 716 32.01 -39.05 -45.80
N LEU A 717 32.10 -38.29 -46.90
CA LEU A 717 33.38 -37.93 -47.51
C LEU A 717 34.24 -37.06 -46.58
N ALA A 718 33.63 -36.13 -45.84
CA ALA A 718 34.33 -35.30 -44.86
C ALA A 718 34.93 -36.14 -43.72
N ARG A 719 34.18 -37.11 -43.18
CA ARG A 719 34.70 -38.03 -42.15
C ARG A 719 35.90 -38.84 -42.66
N GLN A 720 35.81 -39.41 -43.86
CA GLN A 720 36.90 -40.18 -44.47
C GLN A 720 38.15 -39.32 -44.72
N ARG A 721 37.96 -38.04 -45.07
CA ARG A 721 39.05 -37.09 -45.29
C ARG A 721 39.76 -36.72 -43.99
N ASP A 722 39.00 -36.50 -42.91
CA ASP A 722 39.56 -36.23 -41.59
C ASP A 722 40.34 -37.44 -41.04
N GLU A 723 39.85 -38.65 -41.26
CA GLU A 723 40.55 -39.89 -40.88
C GLU A 723 41.87 -40.06 -41.65
N ALA A 724 41.87 -39.78 -42.96
CA ALA A 724 43.09 -39.76 -43.78
C ALA A 724 44.07 -38.66 -43.32
N GLY A 725 43.55 -37.48 -42.94
CA GLY A 725 44.34 -36.38 -42.37
C GLY A 725 45.02 -36.74 -41.05
N ARG A 726 44.32 -37.41 -40.14
CA ARG A 726 44.89 -37.94 -38.89
C ARG A 726 45.98 -38.98 -39.17
N THR A 727 45.75 -39.88 -40.11
CA THR A 727 46.72 -40.91 -40.51
C THR A 727 48.01 -40.28 -41.03
N ARG A 728 47.91 -39.26 -41.89
CA ARG A 728 49.05 -38.48 -42.38
C ARG A 728 49.80 -37.77 -41.25
N TYR A 729 49.07 -37.13 -40.34
CA TYR A 729 49.66 -36.41 -39.21
C TYR A 729 50.47 -37.34 -38.30
N HIS A 730 49.91 -38.51 -37.96
CA HIS A 730 50.61 -39.51 -37.16
C HIS A 730 51.86 -40.04 -37.89
N ALA A 731 51.76 -40.34 -39.18
CA ALA A 731 52.91 -40.80 -39.96
C ALA A 731 54.01 -39.72 -40.08
N GLN A 732 53.65 -38.43 -40.17
CA GLN A 732 54.61 -37.33 -40.13
C GLN A 732 55.32 -37.21 -38.77
N ALA A 733 54.56 -37.33 -37.68
CA ALA A 733 55.15 -37.33 -36.34
C ALA A 733 56.10 -38.52 -36.12
N ASP A 734 55.75 -39.71 -36.62
CA ASP A 734 56.62 -40.89 -36.61
C ASP A 734 57.90 -40.65 -37.41
N LEU A 735 57.80 -40.03 -38.58
CA LEU A 735 58.95 -39.68 -39.43
C LEU A 735 59.90 -38.71 -38.74
N ASP A 736 59.36 -37.62 -38.21
CA ASP A 736 60.15 -36.59 -37.52
C ASP A 736 60.81 -37.16 -36.27
N GLY A 737 60.09 -38.02 -35.54
CA GLY A 737 60.60 -38.74 -34.38
C GLY A 737 61.74 -39.68 -34.73
N ALA A 738 61.58 -40.52 -35.76
CA ALA A 738 62.60 -41.48 -36.17
C ALA A 738 63.85 -40.80 -36.76
N GLN A 739 63.70 -39.75 -37.57
CA GLN A 739 64.84 -38.96 -38.09
C GLN A 739 65.60 -38.23 -36.99
N LYS A 740 64.88 -37.73 -35.98
CA LYS A 740 65.50 -37.10 -34.82
C LYS A 740 66.25 -38.13 -33.98
N ALA A 741 65.66 -39.31 -33.75
CA ALA A 741 66.29 -40.40 -33.02
C ALA A 741 67.59 -40.84 -33.70
N GLU A 742 67.53 -41.22 -34.98
CA GLU A 742 68.69 -41.63 -35.78
C GLU A 742 69.83 -40.59 -35.74
N ARG A 743 69.49 -39.30 -35.92
CA ARG A 743 70.48 -38.21 -35.89
C ARG A 743 71.14 -38.06 -34.51
N LEU A 744 70.34 -38.06 -33.44
CA LEU A 744 70.84 -37.89 -32.08
C LEU A 744 71.66 -39.10 -31.64
N GLU A 745 71.19 -40.30 -31.95
CA GLU A 745 71.88 -41.57 -31.69
C GLU A 745 73.25 -41.63 -32.37
N THR A 746 73.30 -41.27 -33.66
CA THR A 746 74.55 -41.21 -34.43
C THR A 746 75.50 -40.14 -33.90
N GLN A 747 75.00 -38.95 -33.56
CA GLN A 747 75.79 -37.86 -33.00
C GLN A 747 76.32 -38.19 -31.59
N TRP A 748 75.51 -38.87 -30.78
CA TRP A 748 75.88 -39.29 -29.43
C TRP A 748 76.97 -40.36 -29.47
N LEU A 749 76.84 -41.38 -30.32
CA LEU A 749 77.90 -42.39 -30.52
C LEU A 749 79.21 -41.75 -30.99
N ALA A 750 79.15 -40.83 -31.96
CA ALA A 750 80.34 -40.16 -32.47
C ALA A 750 81.09 -39.30 -31.43
N SER A 751 80.43 -38.91 -30.33
CA SER A 751 81.03 -38.08 -29.28
C SER A 751 81.50 -38.88 -28.04
N HIS A 752 81.17 -40.17 -27.95
CA HIS A 752 81.39 -40.98 -26.75
C HIS A 752 82.07 -42.34 -27.02
N ASP A 753 82.43 -42.64 -28.26
CA ASP A 753 83.08 -43.90 -28.63
C ASP A 753 84.61 -43.80 -28.56
N ASP A 754 85.18 -44.05 -27.38
CA ASP A 754 86.64 -44.23 -27.22
C ASP A 754 87.04 -45.35 -26.21
N GLY A 755 86.13 -46.25 -25.83
CA GLY A 755 86.51 -47.39 -24.98
C GLY A 755 85.34 -48.21 -24.48
N THR A 756 85.40 -49.52 -24.74
CA THR A 756 84.54 -50.50 -24.07
C THR A 756 84.87 -50.50 -22.57
N PHE A 757 83.86 -50.37 -21.72
CA PHE A 757 84.05 -50.38 -20.26
C PHE A 757 84.61 -51.72 -19.79
N ASP A 758 85.80 -51.68 -19.17
CA ASP A 758 86.45 -52.81 -18.51
C ASP A 758 86.23 -52.72 -17.00
N GLU A 759 85.48 -53.67 -16.46
CA GLU A 759 85.13 -53.80 -15.04
C GLU A 759 86.35 -53.86 -14.09
N SER A 760 87.53 -54.20 -14.62
CA SER A 760 88.77 -54.35 -13.84
C SER A 760 89.45 -53.04 -13.44
N THR A 761 88.93 -51.88 -13.86
CA THR A 761 89.56 -50.57 -13.66
C THR A 761 89.15 -49.81 -12.39
N ILE A 762 88.32 -50.40 -11.51
CA ILE A 762 87.79 -49.75 -10.30
C ILE A 762 88.69 -50.03 -9.07
N PRO A 763 89.22 -49.02 -8.34
CA PRO A 763 90.07 -49.23 -7.16
C PRO A 763 89.32 -49.81 -5.94
N GLU A 764 89.97 -50.72 -5.19
CA GLU A 764 89.36 -51.49 -4.09
C GLU A 764 89.22 -50.78 -2.70
N THR A 765 89.42 -49.46 -2.57
CA THR A 765 89.29 -48.75 -1.26
C THR A 765 88.73 -47.34 -1.48
N VAL A 766 87.66 -46.87 -0.79
CA VAL A 766 87.45 -46.65 0.66
C VAL A 766 85.97 -46.81 1.06
#